data_AF-F1Z1I8-F1
#
_entry.id   AF-F1Z1I8-F1
#
_cell.length_a   1.000
_cell.length_b   1.000
_cell.length_c   1.000
_cell.angle_alpha   90.00
_cell.angle_beta   90.00
_cell.angle_gamma   90.00
#
_symmetry.space_group_name_H-M   'P 1'
#
loop_
_entity.id
_entity.type
_entity.pdbx_description
1 polymer ?
#
loop_
_entity_poly.entity_id
_entity_poly.type
_entity_poly.pdbx_seq_one_letter_code
_entity_poly.pdbx_strand_id
1 'polypeptide(L)'
;MKNKLKVFMLAILSTTLLFGGIASAETIKIVSDTAYAPFEYKDSDQVYKGIDVDIINEVAKRQNWDYKMTYPGFDAAVNAVQSGQADALMAGTTITEERQKVFNFSDPYYDTKIVIATKKAHPISKYSQLKGKTVGVKNGTASQTFLDQNKDKYGFKVKTFDTGDLMYNSLATGSVQAVMDDQPVIQFAINQNQDLAINMDGEAIGSFGFSIKKGSKYDYLINDFNTALKEMKADGTYQKIMDKWLGKEVSTTLTSTGDANNKAKPVKETYKIVADSSFAPFEFQNGKGKYVGIDMDLIKAIAKQQGFKIEVSNPGFDAALNAVQSGQADAAIAGMSITDTRKEIFDFSDSYYTSNILLGVKSGNSIKAYKDLKGTTVGAKKGTASYDFLDKIKDKYNFKLKAFDEASSMYDSLNSGSIKALMDDEAILKYSIQQGRKFDTPINGEPSGEYGFAVKKGTNPELIEMFNNGLAKLKKTGQYDKIVNNYLASEDDKKMANKGADESTMSGLVSNNYNQLLSGLWTTLSLTLISFAIAMIIGLIFGMMAVAPSKALRIISSIFVDVVRGVPLMIVAAFIFWGIPNLIESMTGHQSPINDFLAATIALSLNGGAYIAEIVRGGIEAVPLGQMEASRSLGIPYKITMRKVILPQAIKVMLPNFINQFVISLKDTTIVSAIGLVELFQTGKIIIARNYQSFRMYAILAIIYLIMITFLTRLAKRLEKRFK
;
A
#
# COMPACT_ATOMS: atom_id res chain seq x y z
N MET A 1 23.15 89.20 -2.80
CA MET A 1 23.12 88.35 -1.58
C MET A 1 21.96 87.34 -1.51
N LYS A 2 21.03 87.26 -2.48
CA LYS A 2 19.86 86.37 -2.39
C LYS A 2 20.08 84.91 -2.86
N ASN A 3 21.11 84.63 -3.66
CA ASN A 3 21.36 83.26 -4.18
C ASN A 3 22.30 82.42 -3.31
N LYS A 4 23.14 83.03 -2.45
CA LYS A 4 24.02 82.28 -1.54
C LYS A 4 23.29 81.79 -0.27
N LEU A 5 22.21 82.46 0.14
CA LEU A 5 21.42 82.07 1.31
C LEU A 5 20.51 80.84 1.04
N LYS A 6 20.02 80.70 -0.21
CA LYS A 6 19.22 79.51 -0.62
C LYS A 6 20.07 78.24 -0.72
N VAL A 7 21.33 78.36 -1.16
CA VAL A 7 22.26 77.22 -1.22
C VAL A 7 22.71 76.81 0.18
N PHE A 8 22.86 77.76 1.11
CA PHE A 8 23.19 77.45 2.51
C PHE A 8 21.99 76.84 3.28
N MET A 9 20.76 77.28 3.01
CA MET A 9 19.55 76.64 3.58
C MET A 9 19.26 75.26 2.97
N LEU A 10 19.52 75.03 1.68
CA LEU A 10 19.42 73.67 1.11
C LEU A 10 20.52 72.74 1.64
N ALA A 11 21.74 73.26 1.88
CA ALA A 11 22.82 72.48 2.46
C ALA A 11 22.52 72.05 3.91
N ILE A 12 21.95 72.96 4.72
CA ILE A 12 21.58 72.66 6.11
C ILE A 12 20.39 71.69 6.18
N LEU A 13 19.42 71.79 5.25
CA LEU A 13 18.30 70.85 5.18
C LEU A 13 18.72 69.46 4.67
N SER A 14 19.78 69.37 3.87
CA SER A 14 20.37 68.08 3.46
C SER A 14 21.24 67.42 4.52
N THR A 15 21.84 68.18 5.45
CA THR A 15 22.63 67.61 6.56
C THR A 15 21.82 67.23 7.80
N THR A 16 20.62 67.80 8.01
CA THR A 16 19.71 67.35 9.08
C THR A 16 18.83 66.16 8.67
N LEU A 17 18.75 65.83 7.38
CA LEU A 17 18.11 64.60 6.88
C LEU A 17 19.06 63.38 6.83
N LEU A 18 20.35 63.55 7.15
CA LEU A 18 21.36 62.47 7.18
C LEU A 18 21.70 61.97 8.60
N PHE A 19 21.06 62.51 9.64
CA PHE A 19 21.09 61.99 11.01
C PHE A 19 19.68 61.70 11.54
N GLY A 20 18.75 61.34 10.65
CA GLY A 20 17.64 60.49 11.06
C GLY A 20 18.23 59.12 11.35
N GLY A 21 18.66 58.90 12.60
CA GLY A 21 18.98 57.56 13.07
C GLY A 21 17.80 56.67 12.72
N ILE A 22 17.98 55.79 11.73
CA ILE A 22 17.12 54.63 11.59
C ILE A 22 17.29 53.94 12.93
N ALA A 23 16.28 54.02 13.80
CA ALA A 23 16.21 53.18 14.96
C ALA A 23 16.36 51.76 14.43
N SER A 24 17.54 51.17 14.60
CA SER A 24 17.71 49.74 14.39
C SER A 24 16.62 49.11 15.25
N ALA A 25 15.74 48.31 14.67
CA ALA A 25 14.83 47.50 15.45
C ALA A 25 15.68 46.79 16.52
N GLU A 26 15.28 46.91 17.78
CA GLU A 26 16.00 46.28 18.89
C GLU A 26 15.87 44.76 18.70
N THR A 27 17.00 44.06 18.49
CA THR A 27 16.99 42.61 18.26
C THR A 27 16.42 41.89 19.47
N ILE A 28 15.27 41.22 19.29
CA ILE A 28 14.56 40.50 20.35
C ILE A 28 15.33 39.22 20.71
N LYS A 29 15.72 39.06 21.97
CA LYS A 29 16.43 37.88 22.48
C LYS A 29 15.44 36.83 22.96
N ILE A 30 15.27 35.78 22.17
CA ILE A 30 14.39 34.67 22.49
C ILE A 30 15.23 33.50 23.01
N VAL A 31 14.87 32.93 24.15
CA VAL A 31 15.55 31.75 24.72
C VAL A 31 14.66 30.52 24.65
N SER A 32 15.29 29.35 24.55
CA SER A 32 14.61 28.06 24.35
C SER A 32 15.35 26.89 25.02
N ASP A 33 14.80 25.67 25.01
CA ASP A 33 15.49 24.49 25.56
C ASP A 33 16.67 24.06 24.67
N THR A 34 17.64 23.33 25.23
CA THR A 34 18.82 22.87 24.50
C THR A 34 18.49 21.73 23.54
N ALA A 35 17.58 20.83 23.95
CA ALA A 35 17.19 19.64 23.22
C ALA A 35 15.80 19.13 23.69
N TYR A 36 14.79 19.42 22.89
CA TYR A 36 13.38 19.14 23.13
C TYR A 36 12.64 18.85 21.81
N ALA A 37 13.07 17.80 21.11
CA ALA A 37 12.41 17.39 19.87
C ALA A 37 10.98 16.86 20.14
N PRO A 38 9.98 17.18 19.29
CA PRO A 38 10.10 17.85 17.99
C PRO A 38 9.97 19.39 18.03
N PHE A 39 9.99 20.04 19.20
CA PHE A 39 9.79 21.49 19.34
C PHE A 39 11.05 22.32 19.08
N GLU A 40 12.19 21.93 19.66
CA GLU A 40 13.48 22.57 19.40
C GLU A 40 14.64 21.58 19.61
N TYR A 41 15.44 21.32 18.58
CA TYR A 41 16.62 20.47 18.71
C TYR A 41 17.62 20.74 17.58
N LYS A 42 18.89 20.35 17.78
CA LYS A 42 19.89 20.36 16.70
C LYS A 42 19.75 19.12 15.84
N ASP A 43 19.55 19.33 14.54
CA ASP A 43 19.58 18.26 13.55
C ASP A 43 21.04 17.92 13.17
N SER A 44 21.23 16.91 12.32
CA SER A 44 22.52 16.42 11.82
C SER A 44 23.42 17.51 11.20
N ASP A 45 22.81 18.57 10.66
CA ASP A 45 23.49 19.75 10.12
C ASP A 45 23.91 20.79 11.18
N GLN A 46 23.69 20.48 12.47
CA GLN A 46 23.96 21.35 13.63
C GLN A 46 23.11 22.63 13.68
N VAL A 47 22.05 22.71 12.87
CA VAL A 47 21.08 23.82 12.88
C VAL A 47 19.90 23.45 13.78
N TYR A 48 19.44 24.43 14.56
CA TYR A 48 18.23 24.25 15.37
C TYR A 48 16.98 24.22 14.49
N LYS A 49 16.16 23.20 14.69
CA LYS A 49 14.87 23.00 14.00
C LYS A 49 13.83 22.49 15.00
N GLY A 50 12.57 22.63 14.63
CA GLY A 50 11.44 22.08 15.37
C GLY A 50 10.22 22.99 15.29
N ILE A 51 9.14 22.59 15.94
CA ILE A 51 7.86 23.30 15.97
C ILE A 51 8.02 24.72 16.50
N ASP A 52 8.70 24.89 17.64
CA ASP A 52 8.88 26.19 18.29
C ASP A 52 9.75 27.11 17.42
N VAL A 53 10.77 26.54 16.79
CA VAL A 53 11.66 27.26 15.86
C VAL A 53 10.91 27.70 14.60
N ASP A 54 10.08 26.84 14.01
CA ASP A 54 9.33 27.16 12.80
C ASP A 54 8.20 28.16 13.07
N ILE A 55 7.50 28.04 14.21
CA ILE A 55 6.49 29.02 14.62
C ILE A 55 7.13 30.39 14.81
N ILE A 56 8.24 30.48 15.55
CA ILE A 56 8.85 31.78 15.83
C ILE A 56 9.45 32.43 14.58
N ASN A 57 10.01 31.63 13.66
CA ASN A 57 10.45 32.09 12.33
C ASN A 57 9.28 32.72 11.55
N GLU A 58 8.13 32.06 11.51
CA GLU A 58 6.96 32.54 10.78
C GLU A 58 6.30 33.76 11.45
N VAL A 59 6.23 33.78 12.79
CA VAL A 59 5.78 34.96 13.56
C VAL A 59 6.69 36.15 13.28
N ALA A 60 8.01 35.97 13.36
CA ALA A 60 8.98 37.03 13.10
C ALA A 60 8.86 37.58 11.67
N LYS A 61 8.63 36.70 10.69
CA LYS A 61 8.41 37.09 9.30
C LYS A 61 7.14 37.92 9.10
N ARG A 62 6.03 37.58 9.78
CA ARG A 62 4.75 38.29 9.66
C ARG A 62 4.76 39.64 10.37
N GLN A 63 5.37 39.68 11.55
CA GLN A 63 5.41 40.86 12.41
C GLN A 63 6.68 41.70 12.22
N ASN A 64 7.53 41.32 11.26
CA ASN A 64 8.79 41.98 10.92
C ASN A 64 9.73 42.14 12.14
N TRP A 65 9.85 41.08 12.95
CA TRP A 65 10.76 41.03 14.08
C TRP A 65 12.19 40.77 13.62
N ASP A 66 13.14 41.57 14.13
CA ASP A 66 14.55 41.20 14.18
C ASP A 66 14.78 40.46 15.50
N TYR A 67 15.17 39.19 15.46
CA TYR A 67 15.32 38.38 16.66
C TYR A 67 16.55 37.47 16.62
N LYS A 68 17.05 37.13 17.80
CA LYS A 68 18.13 36.17 18.02
C LYS A 68 17.67 35.12 19.01
N MET A 69 17.64 33.87 18.57
CA MET A 69 17.32 32.72 19.40
C MET A 69 18.59 32.10 20.00
N THR A 70 18.56 31.76 21.29
CA THR A 70 19.62 30.98 21.97
C THR A 70 19.01 29.85 22.80
N TYR A 71 19.80 28.80 23.05
CA TYR A 71 19.30 27.52 23.56
C TYR A 71 20.11 27.09 24.80
N PRO A 72 19.97 27.77 25.95
CA PRO A 72 20.76 27.49 27.16
C PRO A 72 20.23 26.29 27.98
N GLY A 73 19.03 25.78 27.68
CA GLY A 73 18.34 24.76 28.46
C GLY A 73 17.15 25.35 29.21
N PHE A 74 16.07 24.59 29.37
CA PHE A 74 14.78 25.10 29.86
C PHE A 74 14.88 25.92 31.16
N ASP A 75 15.53 25.39 32.20
CA ASP A 75 15.67 26.10 33.49
C ASP A 75 16.49 27.40 33.35
N ALA A 76 17.59 27.36 32.60
CA ALA A 76 18.40 28.53 32.31
C ALA A 76 17.63 29.57 31.46
N ALA A 77 16.80 29.12 30.52
CA ALA A 77 15.98 29.97 29.66
C ALA A 77 14.90 30.70 30.48
N VAL A 78 14.18 29.98 31.35
CA VAL A 78 13.20 30.57 32.29
C VAL A 78 13.87 31.63 33.16
N ASN A 79 15.02 31.32 33.77
CA ASN A 79 15.76 32.24 34.62
C ASN A 79 16.29 33.47 33.85
N ALA A 80 16.73 33.29 32.60
CA ALA A 80 17.18 34.40 31.76
C ALA A 80 16.05 35.40 31.48
N VAL A 81 14.83 34.94 31.20
CA VAL A 81 13.68 35.85 30.99
C VAL A 81 13.24 36.51 32.31
N GLN A 82 13.18 35.75 33.41
CA GLN A 82 12.81 36.31 34.72
C GLN A 82 13.79 37.37 35.22
N SER A 83 15.10 37.17 34.99
CA SER A 83 16.15 38.13 35.35
C SER A 83 16.29 39.30 34.37
N GLY A 84 15.63 39.23 33.20
CA GLY A 84 15.71 40.24 32.15
C GLY A 84 16.96 40.15 31.27
N GLN A 85 17.68 39.02 31.30
CA GLN A 85 18.81 38.74 30.41
C GLN A 85 18.35 38.33 29.00
N ALA A 86 17.12 37.81 28.88
CA ALA A 86 16.42 37.53 27.64
C ALA A 86 15.03 38.18 27.65
N ASP A 87 14.47 38.40 26.47
CA ASP A 87 13.27 39.20 26.29
C ASP A 87 12.01 38.31 26.27
N ALA A 88 12.12 37.10 25.72
CA ALA A 88 11.02 36.14 25.63
C ALA A 88 11.48 34.67 25.69
N LEU A 89 10.54 33.78 26.00
CA LEU A 89 10.71 32.33 26.12
C LEU A 89 9.80 31.62 25.10
N MET A 90 10.40 30.79 24.23
CA MET A 90 9.72 29.87 23.31
C MET A 90 10.33 28.49 23.50
N ALA A 91 9.73 27.68 24.38
CA ALA A 91 10.35 26.43 24.83
C ALA A 91 9.33 25.38 25.31
N GLY A 92 8.25 25.17 24.56
CA GLY A 92 7.16 24.27 24.97
C GLY A 92 6.61 24.58 26.36
N THR A 93 6.47 25.87 26.70
CA THR A 93 6.25 26.26 28.10
C THR A 93 4.77 26.11 28.47
N THR A 94 4.46 25.11 29.30
CA THR A 94 3.10 24.93 29.84
C THR A 94 2.62 26.18 30.59
N ILE A 95 1.46 26.69 30.21
CA ILE A 95 0.75 27.79 30.86
C ILE A 95 0.17 27.25 32.18
N THR A 96 0.59 27.82 33.31
CA THR A 96 0.07 27.46 34.64
C THR A 96 -0.26 28.71 35.44
N GLU A 97 -1.19 28.61 36.40
CA GLU A 97 -1.57 29.73 37.27
C GLU A 97 -0.36 30.33 38.01
N GLU A 98 0.56 29.48 38.49
CA GLU A 98 1.79 29.93 39.14
C GLU A 98 2.73 30.69 38.19
N ARG A 99 2.90 30.23 36.95
CA ARG A 99 3.73 30.92 35.96
C ARG A 99 3.11 32.24 35.51
N GLN A 100 1.78 32.34 35.44
CA GLN A 100 1.06 33.58 35.11
C GLN A 100 1.22 34.70 36.16
N LYS A 101 1.70 34.37 37.37
CA LYS A 101 2.08 35.37 38.37
C LYS A 101 3.34 36.15 37.97
N VAL A 102 4.25 35.53 37.22
CA VAL A 102 5.57 36.08 36.87
C VAL A 102 5.79 36.29 35.37
N PHE A 103 5.00 35.64 34.51
CA PHE A 103 5.03 35.78 33.06
C PHE A 103 3.67 36.21 32.50
N ASN A 104 3.70 36.92 31.38
CA ASN A 104 2.56 37.06 30.46
C ASN A 104 2.72 36.01 29.36
N PHE A 105 1.62 35.34 28.99
CA PHE A 105 1.59 34.29 27.99
C PHE A 105 0.76 34.69 26.76
N SER A 106 1.13 34.14 25.61
CA SER A 106 0.32 34.11 24.40
C SER A 106 -0.92 33.24 24.58
N ASP A 107 -1.80 33.30 23.59
CA ASP A 107 -2.78 32.25 23.36
C ASP A 107 -2.05 30.90 23.18
N PRO A 108 -2.66 29.79 23.59
CA PRO A 108 -2.04 28.49 23.48
C PRO A 108 -1.81 28.11 22.01
N TYR A 109 -0.58 27.69 21.72
CA TYR A 109 -0.19 27.24 20.38
C TYR A 109 -0.12 25.72 20.27
N TYR A 110 -0.14 24.97 21.38
CA TYR A 110 -0.13 23.51 21.36
C TYR A 110 -0.72 22.93 22.65
N ASP A 111 -1.61 21.94 22.57
CA ASP A 111 -2.14 21.25 23.75
C ASP A 111 -1.31 19.99 24.03
N THR A 112 -0.84 19.84 25.28
CA THR A 112 0.04 18.73 25.66
C THR A 112 -0.58 17.78 26.67
N LYS A 113 -0.09 16.54 26.66
CA LYS A 113 -0.29 15.54 27.70
C LYS A 113 1.06 15.05 28.17
N ILE A 114 1.22 14.85 29.47
CA ILE A 114 2.40 14.17 30.02
C ILE A 114 2.14 12.68 30.13
N VAL A 115 3.13 11.87 29.79
CA VAL A 115 3.03 10.41 29.77
C VAL A 115 4.19 9.78 30.54
N ILE A 116 3.93 8.59 31.07
CA ILE A 116 5.00 7.71 31.57
C ILE A 116 5.57 6.90 30.41
N ALA A 117 6.89 6.98 30.24
CA ALA A 117 7.64 6.14 29.32
C ALA A 117 8.55 5.18 30.08
N THR A 118 8.60 3.93 29.62
CA THR A 118 9.47 2.87 30.15
C THR A 118 10.21 2.19 29.02
N LYS A 119 11.22 1.35 29.34
CA LYS A 119 11.74 0.40 28.36
C LYS A 119 10.64 -0.54 27.86
N LYS A 120 10.72 -0.97 26.59
CA LYS A 120 9.72 -1.90 26.01
C LYS A 120 9.61 -3.21 26.79
N ALA A 121 10.74 -3.69 27.33
CA ALA A 121 10.81 -4.92 28.11
C ALA A 121 10.15 -4.85 29.50
N HIS A 122 9.90 -3.65 30.05
CA HIS A 122 9.38 -3.45 31.40
C HIS A 122 8.20 -2.48 31.40
N PRO A 123 7.07 -2.85 30.76
CA PRO A 123 5.94 -1.95 30.60
C PRO A 123 5.29 -1.61 31.94
N ILE A 124 4.95 -0.33 32.12
CA ILE A 124 4.14 0.16 33.23
C ILE A 124 2.85 0.75 32.66
N SER A 125 1.72 0.14 33.00
CA SER A 125 0.40 0.48 32.45
C SER A 125 -0.53 1.17 33.45
N LYS A 126 -0.08 1.39 34.68
CA LYS A 126 -0.81 2.15 35.71
C LYS A 126 0.12 2.68 36.79
N TYR A 127 -0.23 3.83 37.39
CA TYR A 127 0.59 4.49 38.41
C TYR A 127 0.92 3.62 39.63
N SER A 128 0.03 2.69 40.03
CA SER A 128 0.29 1.80 41.17
C SER A 128 1.49 0.85 40.97
N GLN A 129 1.91 0.61 39.72
CA GLN A 129 3.09 -0.19 39.40
C GLN A 129 4.41 0.59 39.56
N LEU A 130 4.34 1.91 39.82
CA LEU A 130 5.51 2.73 40.12
C LEU A 130 5.98 2.59 41.57
N LYS A 131 5.21 1.92 42.44
CA LYS A 131 5.57 1.77 43.86
C LYS A 131 6.98 1.20 44.03
N GLY A 132 7.82 1.92 44.77
CA GLY A 132 9.22 1.59 45.03
C GLY A 132 10.19 1.88 43.88
N LYS A 133 9.71 2.32 42.70
CA LYS A 133 10.53 2.67 41.54
C LYS A 133 10.93 4.14 41.56
N THR A 134 11.98 4.47 40.80
CA THR A 134 12.40 5.86 40.57
C THR A 134 11.92 6.31 39.19
N VAL A 135 11.22 7.44 39.14
CA VAL A 135 10.76 8.12 37.93
C VAL A 135 11.67 9.31 37.65
N GLY A 136 12.28 9.32 36.47
CA GLY A 136 13.08 10.43 35.99
C GLY A 136 12.22 11.56 35.40
N VAL A 137 12.60 12.80 35.63
CA VAL A 137 11.91 13.98 35.07
C VAL A 137 12.86 15.14 34.89
N LYS A 138 12.63 16.02 33.91
CA LYS A 138 13.39 17.27 33.77
C LYS A 138 13.04 18.26 34.89
N ASN A 139 14.04 18.97 35.40
CA ASN A 139 13.85 19.98 36.46
C ASN A 139 12.99 21.17 36.00
N GLY A 140 12.14 21.70 36.88
CA GLY A 140 11.33 22.90 36.62
C GLY A 140 10.12 22.69 35.69
N THR A 141 9.83 21.46 35.29
CA THR A 141 8.74 21.12 34.35
C THR A 141 7.40 20.85 35.06
N ALA A 142 6.29 20.96 34.33
CA ALA A 142 4.98 20.58 34.85
C ALA A 142 4.88 19.06 35.12
N SER A 143 5.62 18.24 34.38
CA SER A 143 5.84 16.82 34.67
C SER A 143 6.43 16.61 36.07
N GLN A 144 7.42 17.42 36.48
CA GLN A 144 7.98 17.33 37.83
C GLN A 144 6.93 17.69 38.88
N THR A 145 6.21 18.80 38.70
CA THR A 145 5.14 19.20 39.64
C THR A 145 4.10 18.09 39.81
N PHE A 146 3.66 17.49 38.71
CA PHE A 146 2.73 16.37 38.74
C PHE A 146 3.30 15.18 39.54
N LEU A 147 4.55 14.79 39.28
CA LEU A 147 5.20 13.70 40.00
C LEU A 147 5.37 14.01 41.49
N ASP A 148 5.76 15.23 41.84
CA ASP A 148 5.96 15.65 43.24
C ASP A 148 4.64 15.64 44.04
N GLN A 149 3.52 16.01 43.42
CA GLN A 149 2.19 15.96 44.04
C GLN A 149 1.67 14.52 44.21
N ASN A 150 2.15 13.58 43.39
CA ASN A 150 1.61 12.22 43.31
C ASN A 150 2.54 11.14 43.86
N LYS A 151 3.81 11.46 44.18
CA LYS A 151 4.81 10.48 44.63
C LYS A 151 4.42 9.76 45.91
N ASP A 152 3.84 10.45 46.88
CA ASP A 152 3.42 9.85 48.15
C ASP A 152 2.17 8.97 47.97
N LYS A 153 1.26 9.40 47.09
CA LYS A 153 0.03 8.67 46.75
C LYS A 153 0.33 7.31 46.10
N TYR A 154 1.32 7.24 45.22
CA TYR A 154 1.66 6.01 44.47
C TYR A 154 2.96 5.33 44.94
N GLY A 155 3.67 5.93 45.90
CA GLY A 155 4.84 5.36 46.56
C GLY A 155 6.09 5.23 45.68
N PHE A 156 6.32 6.14 44.73
CA PHE A 156 7.52 6.17 43.89
C PHE A 156 8.50 7.28 44.31
N LYS A 157 9.73 7.25 43.81
CA LYS A 157 10.74 8.29 44.00
C LYS A 157 10.87 9.13 42.74
N VAL A 158 11.15 10.42 42.88
CA VAL A 158 11.42 11.33 41.76
C VAL A 158 12.91 11.61 41.69
N LYS A 159 13.50 11.50 40.50
CA LYS A 159 14.87 11.92 40.22
C LYS A 159 14.84 12.98 39.12
N THR A 160 15.34 14.18 39.43
CA THR A 160 15.36 15.29 38.48
C THR A 160 16.65 15.28 37.65
N PHE A 161 16.56 15.84 36.45
CA PHE A 161 17.68 15.98 35.51
C PHE A 161 17.66 17.37 34.87
N ASP A 162 18.85 17.91 34.58
CA ASP A 162 18.97 19.23 33.96
C ASP A 162 18.64 19.21 32.45
N THR A 163 18.85 18.06 31.78
CA THR A 163 18.57 17.89 30.35
C THR A 163 17.87 16.56 30.06
N GLY A 164 17.17 16.51 28.92
CA GLY A 164 16.47 15.30 28.45
C GLY A 164 17.43 14.14 28.22
N ASP A 165 18.59 14.41 27.60
CA ASP A 165 19.59 13.37 27.32
C ASP A 165 20.06 12.65 28.59
N LEU A 166 20.29 13.37 29.69
CA LEU A 166 20.68 12.78 30.97
C LEU A 166 19.55 11.91 31.56
N MET A 167 18.30 12.33 31.39
CA MET A 167 17.11 11.60 31.84
C MET A 167 16.93 10.30 31.03
N TYR A 168 16.94 10.39 29.69
CA TYR A 168 16.77 9.23 28.80
C TYR A 168 17.94 8.25 28.94
N ASN A 169 19.18 8.73 29.08
CA ASN A 169 20.34 7.87 29.37
C ASN A 169 20.22 7.18 30.74
N SER A 170 19.64 7.84 31.74
CA SER A 170 19.37 7.22 33.03
C SER A 170 18.31 6.12 32.95
N LEU A 171 17.31 6.27 32.08
CA LEU A 171 16.35 5.21 31.79
C LEU A 171 17.02 4.06 31.03
N ALA A 172 17.82 4.37 30.01
CA ALA A 172 18.53 3.39 29.19
C ALA A 172 19.53 2.54 30.01
N THR A 173 20.19 3.13 31.00
CA THR A 173 21.10 2.43 31.93
C THR A 173 20.37 1.72 33.08
N GLY A 174 19.06 1.95 33.25
CA GLY A 174 18.26 1.39 34.35
C GLY A 174 18.40 2.12 35.68
N SER A 175 19.11 3.25 35.71
CA SER A 175 19.26 4.13 36.88
C SER A 175 17.91 4.72 37.34
N VAL A 176 16.98 4.91 36.41
CA VAL A 176 15.54 5.13 36.67
C VAL A 176 14.73 4.05 35.93
N GLN A 177 13.54 3.72 36.43
CA GLN A 177 12.73 2.65 35.85
C GLN A 177 11.60 3.18 34.95
N ALA A 178 11.32 4.46 35.03
CA ALA A 178 10.38 5.18 34.17
C ALA A 178 10.86 6.63 34.02
N VAL A 179 10.41 7.32 32.99
CA VAL A 179 10.54 8.77 32.85
C VAL A 179 9.17 9.38 32.57
N MET A 180 8.97 10.63 32.95
CA MET A 180 7.77 11.39 32.59
C MET A 180 8.16 12.60 31.74
N ASP A 181 7.56 12.71 30.57
CA ASP A 181 7.77 13.81 29.63
C ASP A 181 6.49 14.01 28.79
N ASP A 182 6.47 15.05 27.96
CA ASP A 182 5.35 15.31 27.06
C ASP A 182 5.20 14.19 26.01
N GLN A 183 3.95 13.80 25.75
CA GLN A 183 3.59 12.76 24.79
C GLN A 183 4.24 12.94 23.40
N PRO A 184 4.21 14.12 22.75
CA PRO A 184 4.89 14.31 21.47
C PRO A 184 6.39 14.05 21.52
N VAL A 185 7.05 14.33 22.65
CA VAL A 185 8.50 14.16 22.84
C VAL A 185 8.83 12.67 22.96
N ILE A 186 8.08 11.95 23.80
CA ILE A 186 8.23 10.49 23.93
C ILE A 186 7.86 9.81 22.62
N GLN A 187 6.82 10.25 21.93
CA GLN A 187 6.40 9.69 20.65
C GLN A 187 7.46 9.93 19.58
N PHE A 188 8.06 11.12 19.53
CA PHE A 188 9.20 11.41 18.65
C PHE A 188 10.39 10.52 18.98
N ALA A 189 10.73 10.34 20.27
CA ALA A 189 11.81 9.44 20.69
C ALA A 189 11.54 7.96 20.33
N ILE A 190 10.30 7.50 20.48
CA ILE A 190 9.85 6.16 20.04
C ILE A 190 9.99 6.02 18.53
N ASN A 191 9.60 7.05 17.76
CA ASN A 191 9.72 7.09 16.31
C ASN A 191 11.21 7.08 15.88
N GLN A 192 12.10 7.70 16.67
CA GLN A 192 13.56 7.63 16.50
C GLN A 192 14.19 6.30 16.98
N ASN A 193 13.39 5.23 17.09
CA ASN A 193 13.80 3.89 17.51
C ASN A 193 14.44 3.78 18.90
N GLN A 194 14.19 4.73 19.81
CA GLN A 194 14.62 4.54 21.20
C GLN A 194 13.84 3.38 21.86
N ASP A 195 14.47 2.66 22.79
CA ASP A 195 13.84 1.59 23.56
C ASP A 195 12.89 2.17 24.61
N LEU A 196 11.80 2.77 24.14
CA LEU A 196 10.75 3.40 24.92
C LEU A 196 9.38 2.83 24.54
N ALA A 197 8.47 2.84 25.50
CA ALA A 197 7.07 2.50 25.32
C ALA A 197 6.20 3.33 26.28
N ILE A 198 5.08 3.82 25.77
CA ILE A 198 3.98 4.38 26.55
C ILE A 198 2.95 3.27 26.69
N ASN A 199 2.60 2.89 27.92
CA ASN A 199 1.66 1.80 28.18
C ASN A 199 0.47 2.21 29.05
N MET A 200 0.31 3.51 29.30
CA MET A 200 -0.79 4.09 30.05
C MET A 200 -1.20 5.43 29.45
N ASP A 201 -2.43 5.84 29.71
CA ASP A 201 -2.96 7.12 29.24
C ASP A 201 -2.15 8.29 29.82
N GLY A 202 -2.02 9.34 29.02
CA GLY A 202 -1.37 10.59 29.44
C GLY A 202 -2.33 11.52 30.17
N GLU A 203 -1.75 12.36 31.04
CA GLU A 203 -2.48 13.36 31.83
C GLU A 203 -2.44 14.70 31.10
N ALA A 204 -3.62 15.29 30.88
CA ALA A 204 -3.73 16.63 30.32
C ALA A 204 -3.38 17.65 31.41
N ILE A 205 -2.26 18.35 31.25
CA ILE A 205 -1.73 19.28 32.26
C ILE A 205 -1.65 20.73 31.78
N GLY A 206 -2.17 21.01 30.59
CA GLY A 206 -2.28 22.36 30.03
C GLY A 206 -1.78 22.45 28.59
N SER A 207 -1.52 23.69 28.17
CA SER A 207 -1.14 24.04 26.81
C SER A 207 0.15 24.85 26.81
N PHE A 208 0.92 24.79 25.73
CA PHE A 208 2.12 25.57 25.54
C PHE A 208 1.81 26.99 25.06
N GLY A 209 2.53 27.96 25.61
CA GLY A 209 2.43 29.37 25.24
C GLY A 209 3.81 30.03 25.12
N PHE A 210 3.92 30.95 24.17
CA PHE A 210 5.03 31.89 24.11
C PHE A 210 4.91 32.87 25.29
N SER A 211 6.02 33.24 25.92
CA SER A 211 5.93 34.04 27.15
C SER A 211 7.04 35.08 27.31
N ILE A 212 6.72 36.11 28.08
CA ILE A 212 7.61 37.21 28.45
C ILE A 212 7.49 37.48 29.94
N LYS A 213 8.48 38.15 30.52
CA LYS A 213 8.39 38.62 31.91
C LYS A 213 7.21 39.59 32.07
N LYS A 214 6.37 39.34 33.06
CA LYS A 214 5.21 40.17 33.38
C LYS A 214 5.64 41.59 33.75
N GLY A 215 5.02 42.59 33.13
CA GLY A 215 5.35 44.01 33.34
C GLY A 215 6.67 44.44 32.68
N SER A 216 7.19 43.66 31.73
CA SER A 216 8.32 44.08 30.90
C SER A 216 7.88 45.02 29.77
N LYS A 217 8.84 45.73 29.16
CA LYS A 217 8.57 46.58 27.99
C LYS A 217 8.14 45.78 26.73
N TYR A 218 8.18 44.45 26.79
CA TYR A 218 7.93 43.55 25.66
C TYR A 218 6.49 43.02 25.59
N ASP A 219 5.56 43.58 26.36
CA ASP A 219 4.14 43.17 26.35
C ASP A 219 3.50 43.16 24.95
N TYR A 220 4.00 44.00 24.03
CA TYR A 220 3.56 43.99 22.63
C TYR A 220 3.83 42.66 21.90
N LEU A 221 4.89 41.92 22.27
CA LEU A 221 5.24 40.64 21.64
C LEU A 221 4.15 39.58 21.80
N ILE A 222 3.38 39.64 22.89
CA ILE A 222 2.24 38.73 23.10
C ILE A 222 1.13 39.00 22.07
N ASN A 223 0.81 40.26 21.83
CA ASN A 223 -0.24 40.64 20.87
C ASN A 223 0.18 40.32 19.42
N ASP A 224 1.43 40.61 19.08
CA ASP A 224 2.05 40.29 17.80
C ASP A 224 2.03 38.77 17.55
N PHE A 225 2.45 37.97 18.55
CA PHE A 225 2.44 36.52 18.47
C PHE A 225 1.01 35.98 18.28
N ASN A 226 0.04 36.47 19.06
CA ASN A 226 -1.37 36.04 18.93
C ASN A 226 -1.95 36.40 17.57
N THR A 227 -1.61 37.57 17.03
CA THR A 227 -2.05 38.00 15.71
C THR A 227 -1.48 37.07 14.63
N ALA A 228 -0.17 36.83 14.64
CA ALA A 228 0.48 35.93 13.70
C ALA A 228 -0.06 34.49 13.83
N LEU A 229 -0.21 33.96 15.05
CA LEU A 229 -0.73 32.62 15.30
C LEU A 229 -2.15 32.46 14.73
N LYS A 230 -3.01 33.47 14.90
CA LYS A 230 -4.37 33.46 14.35
C LYS A 230 -4.37 33.43 12.82
N GLU A 231 -3.51 34.23 12.19
CA GLU A 231 -3.37 34.24 10.73
C GLU A 231 -2.80 32.91 10.20
N MET A 232 -1.78 32.36 10.86
CA MET A 232 -1.19 31.06 10.52
C MET A 232 -2.22 29.92 10.62
N LYS A 233 -3.11 29.97 11.61
CA LYS A 233 -4.23 29.03 11.73
C LYS A 233 -5.25 29.22 10.60
N ALA A 234 -5.52 30.47 10.21
CA ALA A 234 -6.48 30.79 9.15
C ALA A 234 -6.00 30.41 7.74
N ASP A 235 -4.72 30.58 7.42
CA ASP A 235 -4.14 30.29 6.10
C ASP A 235 -3.53 28.89 5.96
N GLY A 236 -3.61 28.08 7.03
CA GLY A 236 -3.11 26.71 7.08
C GLY A 236 -1.59 26.59 7.25
N THR A 237 -0.85 27.70 7.42
CA THR A 237 0.60 27.66 7.69
C THR A 237 0.89 26.97 9.03
N TYR A 238 0.08 27.21 10.05
CA TYR A 238 0.16 26.52 11.34
C TYR A 238 0.03 25.01 11.14
N GLN A 239 -0.98 24.56 10.39
CA GLN A 239 -1.20 23.14 10.16
C GLN A 239 -0.03 22.52 9.38
N LYS A 240 0.55 23.22 8.40
CA LYS A 240 1.74 22.74 7.69
C LYS A 240 2.94 22.54 8.62
N ILE A 241 3.15 23.43 9.59
CA ILE A 241 4.22 23.30 10.58
C ILE A 241 3.94 22.09 11.48
N MET A 242 2.69 21.91 11.93
CA MET A 242 2.31 20.73 12.73
C MET A 242 2.50 19.43 11.95
N ASP A 243 1.99 19.36 10.71
CA ASP A 243 2.09 18.19 9.83
C ASP A 243 3.55 17.82 9.53
N LYS A 244 4.42 18.82 9.39
CA LYS A 244 5.86 18.63 9.15
C LYS A 244 6.52 17.88 10.31
N TRP A 245 6.17 18.21 11.56
CA TRP A 245 6.89 17.76 12.75
C TRP A 245 6.23 16.61 13.51
N LEU A 246 4.90 16.56 13.51
CA LEU A 246 4.11 15.56 14.21
C LEU A 246 3.63 14.46 13.26
N GLY A 247 3.94 14.60 11.97
CA GLY A 247 3.32 13.85 10.90
C GLY A 247 1.94 14.44 10.57
N LYS A 248 1.50 14.26 9.33
CA LYS A 248 0.09 14.46 9.00
C LYS A 248 -0.68 13.47 9.88
N GLU A 249 -1.46 13.96 10.85
CA GLU A 249 -2.59 13.15 11.28
C GLU A 249 -3.32 12.83 9.98
N VAL A 250 -3.34 11.56 9.60
CA VAL A 250 -4.38 11.10 8.70
C VAL A 250 -5.64 11.28 9.53
N SER A 251 -6.19 12.50 9.51
CA SER A 251 -7.54 12.78 9.95
C SER A 251 -8.42 12.02 8.97
N THR A 252 -8.55 10.72 9.24
CA THR A 252 -9.63 9.90 8.77
C THR A 252 -10.86 10.38 9.54
N THR A 253 -11.42 11.51 9.14
CA THR A 253 -12.88 11.71 9.29
C THR A 253 -13.61 10.79 8.30
N LEU A 254 -13.21 9.51 8.26
CA LEU A 254 -13.94 8.43 7.66
C LEU A 254 -15.07 8.13 8.63
N THR A 255 -16.29 8.53 8.29
CA THR A 255 -17.50 8.19 9.06
C THR A 255 -17.53 6.70 9.33
N SER A 256 -17.49 6.32 10.60
CA SER A 256 -17.66 4.93 11.02
C SER A 256 -19.06 4.79 11.62
N THR A 257 -19.91 4.02 10.95
CA THR A 257 -21.28 3.73 11.38
C THR A 257 -21.35 2.50 12.29
N GLY A 258 -20.31 1.68 12.32
CA GLY A 258 -20.21 0.49 13.16
C GLY A 258 -20.13 0.76 14.67
N ASP A 259 -20.69 -0.15 15.47
CA ASP A 259 -20.58 -0.13 16.92
C ASP A 259 -19.31 -0.86 17.38
N ALA A 260 -18.32 -0.09 17.86
CA ALA A 260 -17.03 -0.59 18.35
C ALA A 260 -17.14 -1.53 19.58
N ASN A 261 -18.30 -1.59 20.24
CA ASN A 261 -18.52 -2.48 21.39
C ASN A 261 -19.31 -3.73 21.02
N ASN A 262 -19.94 -3.77 19.83
CA ASN A 262 -20.74 -4.90 19.39
C ASN A 262 -19.91 -5.93 18.61
N LYS A 263 -20.32 -7.20 18.71
CA LYS A 263 -19.85 -8.27 17.85
C LYS A 263 -21.04 -8.82 17.08
N ALA A 264 -21.03 -8.63 15.77
CA ALA A 264 -22.07 -9.19 14.92
C ALA A 264 -21.93 -10.72 14.86
N LYS A 265 -23.06 -11.41 14.67
CA LYS A 265 -23.12 -12.87 14.74
C LYS A 265 -22.80 -13.49 13.38
N PRO A 266 -21.75 -14.34 13.26
CA PRO A 266 -21.48 -15.04 12.01
C PRO A 266 -22.63 -16.01 11.67
N VAL A 267 -23.07 -15.98 10.41
CA VAL A 267 -24.04 -16.94 9.87
C VAL A 267 -23.33 -18.18 9.27
N LYS A 268 -22.14 -18.00 8.68
CA LYS A 268 -21.30 -19.08 8.15
C LYS A 268 -20.15 -19.42 9.10
N GLU A 269 -19.69 -20.68 9.04
CA GLU A 269 -18.50 -21.09 9.79
C GLU A 269 -17.23 -20.41 9.25
N THR A 270 -17.10 -20.31 7.92
CA THR A 270 -15.98 -19.67 7.22
C THR A 270 -16.50 -18.89 6.01
N TYR A 271 -15.97 -17.68 5.81
CA TYR A 271 -16.27 -16.83 4.67
C TYR A 271 -15.12 -16.81 3.66
N LYS A 272 -15.44 -16.92 2.37
CA LYS A 272 -14.48 -16.82 1.27
C LYS A 272 -14.31 -15.35 0.88
N ILE A 273 -13.15 -14.78 1.17
CA ILE A 273 -12.81 -13.40 0.83
C ILE A 273 -11.85 -13.39 -0.35
N VAL A 274 -12.17 -12.64 -1.39
CA VAL A 274 -11.29 -12.47 -2.55
C VAL A 274 -10.64 -11.10 -2.56
N ALA A 275 -9.44 -11.02 -3.11
CA ALA A 275 -8.66 -9.79 -3.20
C ALA A 275 -7.91 -9.72 -4.54
N ASP A 276 -7.29 -8.58 -4.86
CA ASP A 276 -6.43 -8.50 -6.04
C ASP A 276 -5.18 -9.40 -5.89
N SER A 277 -4.63 -9.81 -7.02
CA SER A 277 -3.42 -10.63 -7.10
C SER A 277 -2.15 -9.82 -6.83
N SER A 278 -2.15 -8.50 -7.10
CA SER A 278 -1.02 -7.65 -6.77
C SER A 278 -1.35 -6.15 -6.82
N PHE A 279 -1.65 -5.58 -5.66
CA PHE A 279 -1.94 -4.17 -5.45
C PHE A 279 -1.23 -3.64 -4.19
N ALA A 280 0.11 -3.53 -4.25
CA ALA A 280 0.87 -2.97 -3.14
C ALA A 280 0.55 -1.46 -2.96
N PRO A 281 0.37 -0.96 -1.72
CA PRO A 281 0.63 -1.62 -0.43
C PRO A 281 -0.58 -2.34 0.22
N PHE A 282 -1.71 -2.49 -0.46
CA PHE A 282 -2.94 -3.04 0.11
C PHE A 282 -2.97 -4.57 0.13
N GLU A 283 -2.64 -5.22 -0.99
CA GLU A 283 -2.56 -6.68 -1.08
C GLU A 283 -1.48 -7.12 -2.06
N PHE A 284 -0.41 -7.70 -1.55
CA PHE A 284 0.70 -8.16 -2.37
C PHE A 284 1.45 -9.30 -1.68
N GLN A 285 2.19 -10.08 -2.46
CA GLN A 285 3.03 -11.12 -1.88
C GLN A 285 4.37 -10.53 -1.43
N ASN A 286 4.78 -10.77 -0.19
CA ASN A 286 6.16 -10.47 0.23
C ASN A 286 7.17 -11.46 -0.40
N GLY A 287 8.46 -11.27 -0.16
CA GLY A 287 9.53 -12.15 -0.67
C GLY A 287 9.46 -13.63 -0.22
N LYS A 288 8.51 -13.99 0.66
CA LYS A 288 8.25 -15.38 1.05
C LYS A 288 7.02 -15.99 0.36
N GLY A 289 6.40 -15.28 -0.58
CA GLY A 289 5.17 -15.74 -1.25
C GLY A 289 3.91 -15.62 -0.41
N LYS A 290 3.95 -14.96 0.76
CA LYS A 290 2.77 -14.75 1.60
C LYS A 290 2.11 -13.43 1.27
N TYR A 291 0.79 -13.44 1.08
CA TYR A 291 -0.02 -12.23 0.93
C TYR A 291 -0.05 -11.40 2.22
N VAL A 292 0.39 -10.16 2.10
CA VAL A 292 0.49 -9.10 3.11
C VAL A 292 0.02 -7.78 2.51
N GLY A 293 -0.08 -6.73 3.34
CA GLY A 293 -0.56 -5.42 2.93
C GLY A 293 -1.70 -4.92 3.83
N ILE A 294 -2.13 -3.69 3.60
CA ILE A 294 -3.18 -3.02 4.38
C ILE A 294 -4.46 -3.86 4.39
N ASP A 295 -4.98 -4.25 3.23
CA ASP A 295 -6.23 -5.02 3.11
C ASP A 295 -6.07 -6.39 3.78
N MET A 296 -4.94 -7.05 3.57
CA MET A 296 -4.65 -8.37 4.11
C MET A 296 -4.54 -8.40 5.63
N ASP A 297 -3.93 -7.37 6.23
CA ASP A 297 -3.78 -7.27 7.68
C ASP A 297 -5.06 -6.73 8.33
N LEU A 298 -5.76 -5.82 7.65
CA LEU A 298 -7.03 -5.25 8.10
C LEU A 298 -8.12 -6.32 8.21
N ILE A 299 -8.37 -7.10 7.14
CA ILE A 299 -9.41 -8.12 7.17
C ILE A 299 -9.13 -9.20 8.21
N LYS A 300 -7.86 -9.60 8.38
CA LYS A 300 -7.46 -10.57 9.42
C LYS A 300 -7.65 -10.02 10.83
N ALA A 301 -7.33 -8.74 11.04
CA ALA A 301 -7.54 -8.08 12.32
C ALA A 301 -9.03 -7.96 12.66
N ILE A 302 -9.86 -7.56 11.69
CA ILE A 302 -11.32 -7.49 11.82
C ILE A 302 -11.91 -8.87 12.10
N ALA A 303 -11.54 -9.89 11.32
CA ALA A 303 -11.99 -11.28 11.51
C ALA A 303 -11.66 -11.81 12.91
N LYS A 304 -10.45 -11.56 13.39
CA LYS A 304 -10.03 -11.93 14.75
C LYS A 304 -10.81 -11.16 15.82
N GLN A 305 -11.06 -9.87 15.61
CA GLN A 305 -11.74 -9.02 16.58
C GLN A 305 -13.22 -9.40 16.71
N GLN A 306 -13.92 -9.62 15.59
CA GLN A 306 -15.32 -10.01 15.55
C GLN A 306 -15.54 -11.51 15.82
N GLY A 307 -14.53 -12.35 15.56
CA GLY A 307 -14.58 -13.79 15.84
C GLY A 307 -15.16 -14.65 14.71
N PHE A 308 -14.99 -14.24 13.45
CA PHE A 308 -15.33 -15.05 12.28
C PHE A 308 -14.09 -15.63 11.60
N LYS A 309 -14.24 -16.77 10.90
CA LYS A 309 -13.15 -17.37 10.12
C LYS A 309 -13.22 -16.90 8.67
N ILE A 310 -12.06 -16.72 8.07
CA ILE A 310 -11.92 -16.34 6.66
C ILE A 310 -10.99 -17.30 5.93
N GLU A 311 -11.31 -17.56 4.67
CA GLU A 311 -10.42 -18.13 3.67
C GLU A 311 -10.18 -17.05 2.62
N VAL A 312 -8.92 -16.61 2.47
CA VAL A 312 -8.57 -15.52 1.56
C VAL A 312 -7.89 -16.07 0.32
N SER A 313 -8.37 -15.69 -0.86
CA SER A 313 -7.70 -15.96 -2.15
C SER A 313 -7.52 -14.67 -2.96
N ASN A 314 -6.54 -14.66 -3.86
CA ASN A 314 -6.10 -13.45 -4.57
C ASN A 314 -6.08 -13.69 -6.09
N PRO A 315 -7.24 -13.90 -6.75
CA PRO A 315 -7.31 -14.26 -8.16
C PRO A 315 -7.03 -13.09 -9.12
N GLY A 316 -6.98 -11.85 -8.63
CA GLY A 316 -6.93 -10.65 -9.47
C GLY A 316 -8.21 -9.83 -9.37
N PHE A 317 -8.13 -8.51 -9.52
CA PHE A 317 -9.25 -7.59 -9.25
C PHE A 317 -10.53 -7.97 -10.01
N ASP A 318 -10.48 -8.11 -11.34
CA ASP A 318 -11.67 -8.44 -12.15
C ASP A 318 -12.22 -9.83 -11.81
N ALA A 319 -11.34 -10.81 -11.60
CA ALA A 319 -11.73 -12.16 -11.19
C ALA A 319 -12.36 -12.17 -9.79
N ALA A 320 -11.88 -11.34 -8.87
CA ALA A 320 -12.41 -11.19 -7.52
C ALA A 320 -13.82 -10.56 -7.56
N LEU A 321 -14.01 -9.47 -8.31
CA LEU A 321 -15.32 -8.84 -8.49
C LEU A 321 -16.33 -9.81 -9.11
N ASN A 322 -15.92 -10.51 -10.17
CA ASN A 322 -16.77 -11.53 -10.81
C ASN A 322 -17.08 -12.69 -9.85
N ALA A 323 -16.12 -13.15 -9.07
CA ALA A 323 -16.33 -14.22 -8.09
C ALA A 323 -17.34 -13.81 -7.01
N VAL A 324 -17.35 -12.56 -6.54
CA VAL A 324 -18.37 -12.08 -5.61
C VAL A 324 -19.72 -11.97 -6.32
N GLN A 325 -19.76 -11.37 -7.52
CA GLN A 325 -20.99 -11.20 -8.29
C GLN A 325 -21.66 -12.53 -8.65
N SER A 326 -20.86 -13.55 -8.95
CA SER A 326 -21.31 -14.91 -9.28
C SER A 326 -21.48 -15.84 -8.08
N GLY A 327 -21.39 -15.30 -6.86
CA GLY A 327 -21.52 -16.08 -5.64
C GLY A 327 -20.45 -17.19 -5.49
N GLN A 328 -19.27 -17.07 -6.07
CA GLN A 328 -18.14 -17.98 -5.75
C GLN A 328 -17.39 -17.54 -4.50
N ALA A 329 -17.43 -16.24 -4.20
CA ALA A 329 -16.86 -15.62 -3.00
C ALA A 329 -17.93 -14.83 -2.25
N ASP A 330 -17.71 -14.65 -0.95
CA ASP A 330 -18.65 -13.95 -0.07
C ASP A 330 -18.45 -12.43 -0.08
N ALA A 331 -17.20 -11.98 -0.26
CA ALA A 331 -16.85 -10.57 -0.29
C ALA A 331 -15.50 -10.32 -0.97
N ALA A 332 -15.27 -9.05 -1.33
CA ALA A 332 -14.01 -8.54 -1.86
C ALA A 332 -13.39 -7.49 -0.94
N ILE A 333 -12.07 -7.59 -0.72
CA ILE A 333 -11.22 -6.53 -0.15
C ILE A 333 -10.00 -6.36 -1.06
N ALA A 334 -10.05 -5.35 -1.92
CA ALA A 334 -9.10 -5.22 -3.04
C ALA A 334 -8.81 -3.76 -3.43
N GLY A 335 -8.60 -2.88 -2.45
CA GLY A 335 -8.48 -1.44 -2.66
C GLY A 335 -9.66 -0.84 -3.44
N MET A 336 -10.85 -1.41 -3.26
CA MET A 336 -11.96 -1.19 -4.18
C MET A 336 -12.62 0.17 -3.93
N SER A 337 -12.49 1.08 -4.89
CA SER A 337 -13.15 2.40 -4.82
C SER A 337 -14.67 2.27 -4.74
N ILE A 338 -15.26 2.98 -3.78
CA ILE A 338 -16.71 3.11 -3.61
C ILE A 338 -17.22 4.09 -4.67
N THR A 339 -18.06 3.60 -5.58
CA THR A 339 -18.66 4.42 -6.67
C THR A 339 -20.14 4.10 -6.79
N ASP A 340 -20.93 5.04 -7.31
CA ASP A 340 -22.38 4.84 -7.46
C ASP A 340 -22.70 3.69 -8.42
N THR A 341 -21.97 3.55 -9.51
CA THR A 341 -22.10 2.41 -10.43
C THR A 341 -21.82 1.07 -9.75
N ARG A 342 -20.82 0.99 -8.86
CA ARG A 342 -20.55 -0.25 -8.12
C ARG A 342 -21.61 -0.53 -7.05
N LYS A 343 -22.22 0.50 -6.44
CA LYS A 343 -23.33 0.34 -5.49
C LYS A 343 -24.61 -0.24 -6.13
N GLU A 344 -24.71 -0.22 -7.45
CA GLU A 344 -25.79 -0.93 -8.16
C GLU A 344 -25.61 -2.46 -8.07
N ILE A 345 -24.37 -2.95 -7.94
CA ILE A 345 -23.99 -4.36 -8.01
C ILE A 345 -23.55 -4.92 -6.64
N PHE A 346 -22.97 -4.08 -5.78
CA PHE A 346 -22.40 -4.44 -4.49
C PHE A 346 -22.96 -3.59 -3.35
N ASP A 347 -23.04 -4.17 -2.16
CA ASP A 347 -23.17 -3.42 -0.90
C ASP A 347 -21.77 -3.20 -0.31
N PHE A 348 -21.51 -1.99 0.18
CA PHE A 348 -20.20 -1.59 0.70
C PHE A 348 -20.22 -1.39 2.21
N SER A 349 -19.08 -1.68 2.83
CA SER A 349 -18.76 -1.29 4.20
C SER A 349 -18.59 0.23 4.33
N ASP A 350 -18.42 0.68 5.58
CA ASP A 350 -17.77 1.96 5.86
C ASP A 350 -16.42 2.02 5.13
N SER A 351 -16.05 3.21 4.67
CA SER A 351 -14.76 3.41 4.03
C SER A 351 -13.63 3.19 5.02
N TYR A 352 -12.63 2.40 4.58
CA TYR A 352 -11.47 2.06 5.38
C TYR A 352 -10.20 2.75 4.91
N TYR A 353 -10.22 3.47 3.79
CA TYR A 353 -9.07 4.25 3.32
C TYR A 353 -9.54 5.39 2.41
N THR A 354 -8.99 6.59 2.58
CA THR A 354 -9.17 7.69 1.62
C THR A 354 -8.02 7.66 0.62
N SER A 355 -8.34 7.45 -0.65
CA SER A 355 -7.34 7.50 -1.72
C SER A 355 -7.17 8.94 -2.22
N ASN A 356 -5.92 9.30 -2.49
CA ASN A 356 -5.55 10.46 -3.29
C ASN A 356 -4.84 9.94 -4.54
N ILE A 357 -4.88 10.70 -5.62
CA ILE A 357 -4.09 10.44 -6.82
C ILE A 357 -2.94 11.44 -6.92
N LEU A 358 -1.74 10.94 -7.22
CA LEU A 358 -0.54 11.73 -7.39
C LEU A 358 -0.07 11.68 -8.85
N LEU A 359 0.46 12.80 -9.33
CA LEU A 359 1.21 12.82 -10.57
C LEU A 359 2.64 12.33 -10.29
N GLY A 360 3.02 11.20 -10.87
CA GLY A 360 4.38 10.68 -10.85
C GLY A 360 5.16 11.09 -12.10
N VAL A 361 6.40 11.53 -11.89
CA VAL A 361 7.34 11.84 -12.97
C VAL A 361 8.70 11.20 -12.72
N LYS A 362 9.52 11.04 -13.75
CA LYS A 362 10.91 10.60 -13.57
C LYS A 362 11.71 11.64 -12.77
N SER A 363 12.55 11.19 -11.84
CA SER A 363 13.33 12.11 -11.01
C SER A 363 14.23 13.02 -11.84
N GLY A 364 14.33 14.29 -11.45
CA GLY A 364 15.08 15.31 -12.18
C GLY A 364 14.36 15.87 -13.43
N ASN A 365 13.06 15.61 -13.56
CA ASN A 365 12.18 16.24 -14.56
C ASN A 365 11.92 17.72 -14.23
N SER A 366 11.64 18.54 -15.25
CA SER A 366 11.20 19.94 -15.16
C SER A 366 9.72 20.17 -14.79
N ILE A 367 8.86 19.14 -14.75
CA ILE A 367 7.43 19.26 -14.43
C ILE A 367 7.25 19.61 -12.95
N LYS A 368 6.63 20.76 -12.67
CA LYS A 368 6.33 21.25 -11.30
C LYS A 368 4.85 21.60 -11.10
N ALA A 369 4.08 21.76 -12.18
CA ALA A 369 2.65 22.03 -12.14
C ALA A 369 1.95 21.42 -13.37
N TYR A 370 0.62 21.28 -13.34
CA TYR A 370 -0.15 20.69 -14.45
C TYR A 370 0.04 21.43 -15.78
N LYS A 371 0.30 22.75 -15.75
CA LYS A 371 0.62 23.55 -16.94
C LYS A 371 1.87 23.08 -17.69
N ASP A 372 2.80 22.42 -16.98
CA ASP A 372 4.05 21.92 -17.57
C ASP A 372 3.83 20.61 -18.34
N LEU A 373 2.62 20.03 -18.28
CA LEU A 373 2.23 18.85 -19.06
C LEU A 373 1.92 19.17 -20.52
N LYS A 374 1.87 20.45 -20.91
CA LYS A 374 1.49 20.88 -22.26
C LYS A 374 2.29 20.16 -23.34
N GLY A 375 1.59 19.53 -24.28
CA GLY A 375 2.16 18.79 -25.40
C GLY A 375 2.79 17.44 -25.04
N THR A 376 2.78 17.06 -23.76
CA THR A 376 3.33 15.78 -23.29
C THR A 376 2.29 14.66 -23.35
N THR A 377 2.75 13.41 -23.19
CA THR A 377 1.87 12.26 -23.00
C THR A 377 1.88 11.84 -21.54
N VAL A 378 0.71 11.73 -20.93
CA VAL A 378 0.49 11.33 -19.53
C VAL A 378 -0.25 9.99 -19.49
N GLY A 379 0.21 9.05 -18.67
CA GLY A 379 -0.41 7.73 -18.53
C GLY A 379 -1.32 7.62 -17.33
N ALA A 380 -2.44 6.90 -17.46
CA ALA A 380 -3.21 6.38 -16.34
C ALA A 380 -3.86 5.05 -16.72
N LYS A 381 -4.18 4.23 -15.72
CA LYS A 381 -4.92 2.97 -15.91
C LYS A 381 -6.37 3.25 -16.27
N LYS A 382 -6.89 2.59 -17.31
CA LYS A 382 -8.28 2.77 -17.71
C LYS A 382 -9.24 2.37 -16.58
N GLY A 383 -10.28 3.16 -16.34
CA GLY A 383 -11.29 2.87 -15.31
C GLY A 383 -10.86 3.20 -13.87
N THR A 384 -9.78 3.96 -13.68
CA THR A 384 -9.39 4.48 -12.36
C THR A 384 -9.73 5.96 -12.21
N ALA A 385 -9.84 6.41 -10.95
CA ALA A 385 -10.02 7.82 -10.63
C ALA A 385 -8.89 8.70 -11.20
N SER A 386 -7.67 8.17 -11.31
CA SER A 386 -6.53 8.83 -11.97
C SER A 386 -6.83 9.12 -13.44
N TYR A 387 -7.39 8.15 -14.16
CA TYR A 387 -7.74 8.32 -15.57
C TYR A 387 -8.86 9.33 -15.74
N ASP A 388 -9.93 9.22 -14.96
CA ASP A 388 -11.08 10.13 -15.04
C ASP A 388 -10.68 11.57 -14.70
N PHE A 389 -9.82 11.76 -13.70
CA PHE A 389 -9.28 13.08 -13.37
C PHE A 389 -8.45 13.65 -14.51
N LEU A 390 -7.49 12.89 -15.04
CA LEU A 390 -6.68 13.32 -16.17
C LEU A 390 -7.53 13.61 -17.40
N ASP A 391 -8.56 12.80 -17.67
CA ASP A 391 -9.45 12.98 -18.81
C ASP A 391 -10.21 14.31 -18.73
N LYS A 392 -10.66 14.69 -17.52
CA LYS A 392 -11.32 15.97 -17.26
C LYS A 392 -10.40 17.17 -17.46
N ILE A 393 -9.11 17.05 -17.16
CA ILE A 393 -8.16 18.19 -17.21
C ILE A 393 -7.29 18.23 -18.47
N LYS A 394 -7.31 17.19 -19.32
CA LYS A 394 -6.43 17.06 -20.49
C LYS A 394 -6.56 18.22 -21.48
N ASP A 395 -7.77 18.68 -21.72
CA ASP A 395 -8.03 19.78 -22.67
C ASP A 395 -7.61 21.13 -22.09
N LYS A 396 -7.82 21.32 -20.78
CA LYS A 396 -7.43 22.53 -20.03
C LYS A 396 -5.91 22.74 -20.06
N TYR A 397 -5.12 21.67 -19.91
CA TYR A 397 -3.66 21.75 -19.88
C TYR A 397 -2.98 21.27 -21.17
N ASN A 398 -3.77 20.90 -22.18
CA ASN A 398 -3.36 20.48 -23.52
C ASN A 398 -2.27 19.39 -23.53
N PHE A 399 -2.52 18.27 -22.84
CA PHE A 399 -1.68 17.07 -22.87
C PHE A 399 -2.42 15.88 -23.48
N LYS A 400 -1.71 14.84 -23.89
CA LYS A 400 -2.28 13.60 -24.43
C LYS A 400 -2.42 12.56 -23.33
N LEU A 401 -3.62 12.08 -23.07
CA LEU A 401 -3.86 10.97 -22.14
C LEU A 401 -3.67 9.62 -22.85
N LYS A 402 -2.80 8.77 -22.31
CA LYS A 402 -2.60 7.38 -22.77
C LYS A 402 -3.20 6.43 -21.73
N ALA A 403 -4.20 5.66 -22.15
CA ALA A 403 -4.78 4.60 -21.34
C ALA A 403 -3.84 3.39 -21.26
N PHE A 404 -3.77 2.77 -20.08
CA PHE A 404 -3.09 1.50 -19.84
C PHE A 404 -4.06 0.51 -19.20
N ASP A 405 -3.95 -0.77 -19.55
CA ASP A 405 -4.75 -1.82 -18.92
C ASP A 405 -4.05 -2.38 -17.66
N GLU A 406 -2.70 -2.30 -17.60
CA GLU A 406 -1.87 -2.91 -16.56
C GLU A 406 -0.88 -1.90 -15.97
N ALA A 407 -0.73 -1.87 -14.64
CA ALA A 407 0.16 -0.94 -13.94
C ALA A 407 1.63 -1.07 -14.40
N SER A 408 2.14 -2.30 -14.50
CA SER A 408 3.52 -2.58 -14.91
C SER A 408 3.88 -1.89 -16.24
N SER A 409 3.00 -1.99 -17.25
CA SER A 409 3.18 -1.37 -18.56
C SER A 409 3.17 0.17 -18.52
N MET A 410 2.37 0.77 -17.63
CA MET A 410 2.31 2.21 -17.42
C MET A 410 3.60 2.73 -16.78
N TYR A 411 4.03 2.08 -15.70
CA TYR A 411 5.26 2.44 -14.97
C TYR A 411 6.52 2.22 -15.82
N ASP A 412 6.54 1.20 -16.68
CA ASP A 412 7.64 0.96 -17.61
C ASP A 412 7.65 1.95 -18.79
N SER A 413 6.46 2.39 -19.21
CA SER A 413 6.34 3.49 -20.18
C SER A 413 6.92 4.78 -19.63
N LEU A 414 6.77 5.07 -18.33
CA LEU A 414 7.41 6.23 -17.71
C LEU A 414 8.93 6.04 -17.59
N ASN A 415 9.40 4.85 -17.17
CA ASN A 415 10.83 4.55 -17.07
C ASN A 415 11.56 4.71 -18.41
N SER A 416 10.97 4.16 -19.49
CA SER A 416 11.49 4.23 -20.86
C SER A 416 11.36 5.62 -21.48
N GLY A 417 10.56 6.51 -20.89
CA GLY A 417 10.28 7.85 -21.43
C GLY A 417 9.22 7.88 -22.53
N SER A 418 8.52 6.77 -22.76
CA SER A 418 7.38 6.67 -23.69
C SER A 418 6.19 7.53 -23.27
N ILE A 419 6.08 7.81 -21.96
CA ILE A 419 5.22 8.85 -21.37
C ILE A 419 6.09 9.76 -20.48
N LYS A 420 5.66 11.02 -20.28
CA LYS A 420 6.41 12.01 -19.49
C LYS A 420 5.98 12.08 -18.02
N ALA A 421 4.74 11.67 -17.76
CA ALA A 421 4.19 11.54 -16.43
C ALA A 421 3.19 10.38 -16.41
N LEU A 422 2.90 9.85 -15.24
CA LEU A 422 1.75 9.01 -14.99
C LEU A 422 0.96 9.57 -13.80
N MET A 423 -0.30 9.19 -13.67
CA MET A 423 -1.06 9.43 -12.45
C MET A 423 -1.57 8.10 -11.92
N ASP A 424 -1.36 7.87 -10.62
CA ASP A 424 -1.81 6.68 -9.91
C ASP A 424 -2.13 7.04 -8.45
N ASP A 425 -2.60 6.08 -7.65
CA ASP A 425 -2.90 6.33 -6.25
C ASP A 425 -1.63 6.68 -5.44
N GLU A 426 -1.78 7.60 -4.49
CA GLU A 426 -0.71 8.15 -3.66
C GLU A 426 0.09 7.05 -2.96
N ALA A 427 -0.62 6.10 -2.36
CA ALA A 427 -0.04 4.97 -1.66
C ALA A 427 0.86 4.12 -2.58
N ILE A 428 0.43 3.90 -3.81
CA ILE A 428 1.16 3.07 -4.80
C ILE A 428 2.38 3.82 -5.30
N LEU A 429 2.22 5.09 -5.68
CA LEU A 429 3.32 5.94 -6.15
C LEU A 429 4.40 6.10 -5.09
N LYS A 430 4.03 6.43 -3.85
CA LYS A 430 4.97 6.55 -2.74
C LYS A 430 5.64 5.21 -2.42
N TYR A 431 4.89 4.12 -2.36
CA TYR A 431 5.47 2.79 -2.16
C TYR A 431 6.47 2.43 -3.28
N SER A 432 6.15 2.74 -4.53
CA SER A 432 7.05 2.46 -5.66
C SER A 432 8.35 3.26 -5.60
N ILE A 433 8.29 4.52 -5.14
CA ILE A 433 9.45 5.37 -4.89
C ILE A 433 10.30 4.77 -3.76
N GLN A 434 9.67 4.35 -2.65
CA GLN A 434 10.33 3.66 -1.55
C GLN A 434 11.00 2.33 -1.96
N GLN A 435 10.47 1.65 -2.97
CA GLN A 435 11.09 0.45 -3.55
C GLN A 435 12.27 0.78 -4.50
N GLY A 436 12.70 2.04 -4.57
CA GLY A 436 13.88 2.49 -5.30
C GLY A 436 13.61 2.94 -6.74
N ARG A 437 12.34 3.14 -7.14
CA ARG A 437 12.06 3.80 -8.43
C ARG A 437 12.46 5.28 -8.32
N LYS A 438 13.23 5.74 -9.31
CA LYS A 438 13.68 7.13 -9.41
C LYS A 438 12.57 8.01 -9.97
N PHE A 439 11.49 8.15 -9.21
CA PHE A 439 10.36 9.01 -9.52
C PHE A 439 10.17 10.09 -8.45
N ASP A 440 9.63 11.23 -8.88
CA ASP A 440 9.22 12.33 -8.01
C ASP A 440 7.70 12.54 -8.15
N THR A 441 7.07 13.10 -7.12
CA THR A 441 5.67 13.54 -7.16
C THR A 441 5.60 15.05 -6.92
N PRO A 442 5.79 15.87 -7.97
CA PRO A 442 6.05 17.30 -7.84
C PRO A 442 4.78 18.14 -7.60
N ILE A 443 3.60 17.55 -7.73
CA ILE A 443 2.30 18.21 -7.54
C ILE A 443 1.61 17.52 -6.35
N ASN A 444 0.93 18.31 -5.52
CA ASN A 444 0.09 17.80 -4.43
C ASN A 444 -0.97 16.83 -4.97
N GLY A 445 -1.33 15.84 -4.15
CA GLY A 445 -2.35 14.85 -4.52
C GLY A 445 -3.73 15.47 -4.58
N GLU A 446 -4.55 14.89 -5.46
CA GLU A 446 -5.97 15.22 -5.60
C GLU A 446 -6.79 14.12 -4.94
N PRO A 447 -7.85 14.44 -4.17
CA PRO A 447 -8.73 13.42 -3.61
C PRO A 447 -9.35 12.57 -4.73
N SER A 448 -9.25 11.25 -4.64
CA SER A 448 -9.69 10.33 -5.70
C SER A 448 -10.83 9.40 -5.29
N GLY A 449 -11.21 9.41 -4.01
CA GLY A 449 -12.36 8.66 -3.47
C GLY A 449 -11.99 7.83 -2.25
N GLU A 450 -12.85 6.89 -1.90
CA GLU A 450 -12.70 6.06 -0.70
C GLU A 450 -12.72 4.58 -1.06
N TYR A 451 -11.96 3.76 -0.34
CA TYR A 451 -11.97 2.31 -0.50
C TYR A 451 -12.90 1.64 0.51
N GLY A 452 -13.64 0.63 0.04
CA GLY A 452 -14.61 -0.11 0.82
C GLY A 452 -14.50 -1.62 0.61
N PHE A 453 -14.86 -2.36 1.64
CA PHE A 453 -15.10 -3.81 1.57
C PHE A 453 -16.47 -4.06 0.95
N ALA A 454 -16.57 -5.01 0.03
CA ALA A 454 -17.76 -5.18 -0.80
C ALA A 454 -18.33 -6.60 -0.72
N VAL A 455 -19.66 -6.72 -0.61
CA VAL A 455 -20.41 -7.97 -0.78
C VAL A 455 -21.34 -7.83 -1.98
N LYS A 456 -21.79 -8.95 -2.57
CA LYS A 456 -22.82 -8.92 -3.63
C LYS A 456 -24.08 -8.29 -3.04
N LYS A 457 -24.69 -7.36 -3.77
CA LYS A 457 -25.83 -6.58 -3.29
C LYS A 457 -26.96 -7.48 -2.79
N GLY A 458 -27.47 -7.17 -1.59
CA GLY A 458 -28.53 -7.92 -0.91
C GLY A 458 -28.08 -9.25 -0.31
N THR A 459 -26.78 -9.54 -0.26
CA THR A 459 -26.24 -10.79 0.31
C THR A 459 -25.21 -10.52 1.41
N ASN A 460 -25.05 -11.48 2.33
CA ASN A 460 -24.12 -11.42 3.47
C ASN A 460 -24.15 -10.09 4.28
N PRO A 461 -25.33 -9.53 4.65
CA PRO A 461 -25.39 -8.27 5.41
C PRO A 461 -24.68 -8.35 6.76
N GLU A 462 -24.63 -9.54 7.38
CA GLU A 462 -23.88 -9.80 8.61
C GLU A 462 -22.38 -9.57 8.44
N LEU A 463 -21.84 -9.78 7.22
CA LEU A 463 -20.41 -9.62 6.94
C LEU A 463 -20.02 -8.15 6.82
N ILE A 464 -20.93 -7.32 6.30
CA ILE A 464 -20.79 -5.85 6.32
C ILE A 464 -20.87 -5.32 7.74
N GLU A 465 -21.82 -5.81 8.55
CA GLU A 465 -21.95 -5.42 9.95
C GLU A 465 -20.70 -5.80 10.77
N MET A 466 -20.19 -7.04 10.61
CA MET A 466 -18.93 -7.47 11.22
C MET A 466 -17.76 -6.59 10.77
N PHE A 467 -17.68 -6.25 9.48
CA PHE A 467 -16.61 -5.38 8.99
C PHE A 467 -16.67 -3.98 9.62
N ASN A 468 -17.84 -3.34 9.63
CA ASN A 468 -18.01 -1.99 10.17
C ASN A 468 -17.74 -1.94 11.68
N ASN A 469 -18.29 -2.89 12.46
CA ASN A 469 -18.05 -2.97 13.91
C ASN A 469 -16.57 -3.23 14.22
N GLY A 470 -15.94 -4.12 13.44
CA GLY A 470 -14.52 -4.41 13.55
C GLY A 470 -13.65 -3.19 13.23
N LEU A 471 -13.91 -2.52 12.11
CA LEU A 471 -13.21 -1.31 11.70
C LEU A 471 -13.35 -0.19 12.75
N ALA A 472 -14.57 0.04 13.26
CA ALA A 472 -14.82 1.01 14.33
C ALA A 472 -13.99 0.70 15.58
N LYS A 473 -13.90 -0.57 15.97
CA LYS A 473 -13.07 -1.00 17.10
C LYS A 473 -11.58 -0.78 16.83
N LEU A 474 -11.09 -1.15 15.65
CA LEU A 474 -9.67 -1.00 15.30
C LEU A 474 -9.24 0.47 15.21
N LYS A 475 -10.10 1.35 14.69
CA LYS A 475 -9.89 2.81 14.73
C LYS A 475 -9.83 3.30 16.18
N LYS A 476 -10.80 2.92 17.01
CA LYS A 476 -10.85 3.30 18.44
C LYS A 476 -9.62 2.86 19.24
N THR A 477 -9.01 1.71 18.90
CA THR A 477 -7.82 1.20 19.59
C THR A 477 -6.50 1.67 18.99
N GLY A 478 -6.51 2.46 17.91
CA GLY A 478 -5.31 2.85 17.15
C GLY A 478 -4.65 1.70 16.39
N GLN A 479 -5.25 0.50 16.38
CA GLN A 479 -4.73 -0.65 15.65
C GLN A 479 -4.85 -0.46 14.13
N TYR A 480 -5.88 0.26 13.68
CA TYR A 480 -6.05 0.66 12.28
C TYR A 480 -4.85 1.50 11.81
N ASP A 481 -4.51 2.57 12.52
CA ASP A 481 -3.41 3.46 12.14
C ASP A 481 -2.08 2.72 12.13
N LYS A 482 -1.88 1.81 13.09
CA LYS A 482 -0.71 0.93 13.09
C LYS A 482 -0.61 0.07 11.83
N ILE A 483 -1.72 -0.53 11.39
CA ILE A 483 -1.75 -1.33 10.16
C ILE A 483 -1.39 -0.45 8.96
N VAL A 484 -2.04 0.70 8.80
CA VAL A 484 -1.81 1.60 7.66
C VAL A 484 -0.37 2.15 7.66
N ASN A 485 0.12 2.65 8.80
CA ASN A 485 1.44 3.26 8.92
C ASN A 485 2.59 2.26 8.73
N ASN A 486 2.40 0.99 9.08
CA ASN A 486 3.38 -0.06 8.80
C ASN A 486 3.73 -0.15 7.30
N TYR A 487 2.80 0.23 6.42
CA TYR A 487 3.00 0.17 4.98
C TYR A 487 3.25 1.54 4.32
N LEU A 488 2.83 2.66 4.93
CA LEU A 488 2.88 4.00 4.30
C LEU A 488 3.90 4.99 4.89
N ALA A 489 4.55 4.71 6.02
CA ALA A 489 5.57 5.61 6.60
C ALA A 489 6.80 5.81 5.68
N SER A 490 7.39 7.02 5.68
CA SER A 490 8.46 7.49 4.78
C SER A 490 9.88 7.00 5.11
N GLU A 491 10.80 7.21 4.16
CA GLU A 491 12.08 6.52 3.93
C GLU A 491 13.13 6.43 5.07
N ASP A 492 13.02 7.18 6.17
CA ASP A 492 14.01 7.05 7.25
C ASP A 492 13.78 5.79 8.12
N ASP A 493 12.59 5.18 8.05
CA ASP A 493 12.16 4.10 8.93
C ASP A 493 12.41 2.67 8.40
N LYS A 494 13.01 2.50 7.21
CA LYS A 494 13.25 1.14 6.65
C LYS A 494 14.64 0.93 6.08
N LYS A 495 15.67 1.09 6.91
CA LYS A 495 16.88 0.23 6.85
C LYS A 495 16.69 -1.10 7.60
N MET A 496 15.52 -1.72 7.46
CA MET A 496 15.30 -3.13 7.79
C MET A 496 14.49 -3.83 6.69
N ALA A 497 14.89 -3.69 5.43
CA ALA A 497 14.38 -4.53 4.36
C ALA A 497 15.40 -4.69 3.22
N ASN A 498 16.48 -5.45 3.44
CA ASN A 498 17.01 -6.37 2.43
C ASN A 498 18.10 -7.27 3.05
N LYS A 499 17.67 -8.41 3.60
CA LYS A 499 18.52 -9.61 3.69
C LYS A 499 18.41 -10.48 2.43
N GLY A 500 17.78 -9.97 1.36
CA GLY A 500 17.67 -10.64 0.05
C GLY A 500 18.72 -10.10 -0.93
N ALA A 501 19.01 -10.88 -1.97
CA ALA A 501 19.88 -10.46 -3.06
C ALA A 501 19.23 -9.30 -3.84
N ASP A 502 20.04 -8.49 -4.53
CA ASP A 502 19.56 -7.34 -5.29
C ASP A 502 18.61 -7.74 -6.45
N GLU A 503 17.31 -7.45 -6.33
CA GLU A 503 16.30 -7.71 -7.35
C GLU A 503 16.45 -6.83 -8.60
N SER A 504 17.37 -5.86 -8.59
CA SER A 504 17.83 -5.21 -9.82
C SER A 504 18.70 -6.13 -10.69
N THR A 505 18.98 -7.37 -10.25
CA THR A 505 19.69 -8.38 -11.05
C THR A 505 18.81 -9.58 -11.33
N MET A 506 19.05 -10.25 -12.47
CA MET A 506 18.33 -11.49 -12.82
C MET A 506 18.55 -12.58 -11.75
N SER A 507 19.78 -12.70 -11.22
CA SER A 507 20.11 -13.66 -10.17
C SER A 507 19.42 -13.33 -8.85
N GLY A 508 19.37 -12.06 -8.46
CA GLY A 508 18.65 -11.64 -7.26
C GLY A 508 17.15 -11.86 -7.36
N LEU A 509 16.55 -11.58 -8.54
CA LEU A 509 15.15 -11.88 -8.81
C LEU A 509 14.83 -13.37 -8.64
N VAL A 510 15.64 -14.25 -9.23
CA VAL A 510 15.44 -15.69 -9.08
C VAL A 510 15.66 -16.13 -7.64
N SER A 511 16.76 -15.71 -7.01
CA SER A 511 17.13 -16.12 -5.64
C SER A 511 16.06 -15.73 -4.62
N ASN A 512 15.51 -14.51 -4.72
CA ASN A 512 14.50 -14.05 -3.77
C ASN A 512 13.12 -14.64 -4.03
N ASN A 513 12.81 -15.05 -5.27
CA ASN A 513 11.46 -15.49 -5.68
C ASN A 513 11.38 -16.96 -6.07
N TYR A 514 12.42 -17.76 -5.82
CA TYR A 514 12.51 -19.14 -6.30
C TYR A 514 11.33 -20.01 -5.82
N ASN A 515 10.87 -19.82 -4.57
CA ASN A 515 9.73 -20.55 -4.02
C ASN A 515 8.43 -20.26 -4.79
N GLN A 516 8.18 -18.98 -5.10
CA GLN A 516 7.01 -18.58 -5.88
C GLN A 516 7.10 -19.15 -7.30
N LEU A 517 8.25 -18.98 -7.97
CA LEU A 517 8.48 -19.48 -9.32
C LEU A 517 8.32 -21.01 -9.40
N LEU A 518 8.84 -21.75 -8.41
CA LEU A 518 8.66 -23.20 -8.32
C LEU A 518 7.19 -23.58 -8.08
N SER A 519 6.45 -22.83 -7.26
CA SER A 519 5.02 -23.07 -7.05
C SER A 519 4.22 -22.84 -8.33
N GLY A 520 4.44 -21.72 -9.02
CA GLY A 520 3.77 -21.44 -10.29
C GLY A 520 4.13 -22.45 -11.38
N LEU A 521 5.40 -22.88 -11.41
CA LEU A 521 5.87 -23.97 -12.27
C LEU A 521 5.15 -25.29 -11.96
N TRP A 522 5.00 -25.63 -10.68
CA TRP A 522 4.29 -26.83 -10.26
C TRP A 522 2.82 -26.80 -10.68
N THR A 523 2.11 -25.68 -10.47
CA THR A 523 0.73 -25.48 -10.93
C THR A 523 0.63 -25.64 -12.46
N THR A 524 1.58 -25.07 -13.20
CA THR A 524 1.63 -25.19 -14.66
C THR A 524 1.77 -26.65 -15.11
N LEU A 525 2.69 -27.39 -14.50
CA LEU A 525 2.95 -28.79 -14.83
C LEU A 525 1.79 -29.70 -14.42
N SER A 526 1.24 -29.53 -13.21
CA SER A 526 0.12 -30.34 -12.73
C SER A 526 -1.14 -30.11 -13.57
N LEU A 527 -1.44 -28.85 -13.89
CA LEU A 527 -2.55 -28.50 -14.77
C LEU A 527 -2.38 -29.10 -16.16
N THR A 528 -1.19 -29.00 -16.74
CA THR A 528 -0.89 -29.59 -18.06
C THR A 528 -1.06 -31.10 -18.04
N LEU A 529 -0.49 -31.79 -17.04
CA LEU A 529 -0.55 -33.25 -16.96
C LEU A 529 -1.97 -33.77 -16.79
N ILE A 530 -2.74 -33.19 -15.86
CA ILE A 530 -4.11 -33.63 -15.57
C ILE A 530 -5.03 -33.32 -16.74
N SER A 531 -5.00 -32.09 -17.26
CA SER A 531 -5.84 -31.69 -18.39
C SER A 531 -5.50 -32.49 -19.65
N PHE A 532 -4.22 -32.77 -19.91
CA PHE A 532 -3.82 -33.58 -21.06
C PHE A 532 -4.23 -35.05 -20.92
N ALA A 533 -4.17 -35.63 -19.72
CA ALA A 533 -4.64 -37.00 -19.50
C ALA A 533 -6.14 -37.14 -19.80
N ILE A 534 -6.94 -36.17 -19.36
CA ILE A 534 -8.39 -36.12 -19.66
C ILE A 534 -8.61 -35.84 -21.15
N ALA A 535 -7.88 -34.89 -21.74
CA ALA A 535 -7.90 -34.59 -23.16
C ALA A 535 -7.60 -35.82 -24.02
N MET A 536 -6.63 -36.66 -23.62
CA MET A 536 -6.33 -37.92 -24.31
C MET A 536 -7.53 -38.87 -24.31
N ILE A 537 -8.25 -39.01 -23.19
CA ILE A 537 -9.45 -39.85 -23.11
C ILE A 537 -10.54 -39.30 -24.03
N ILE A 538 -10.84 -38.00 -23.92
CA ILE A 538 -11.85 -37.33 -24.74
C ILE A 538 -11.49 -37.47 -26.23
N GLY A 539 -10.26 -37.13 -26.60
CA GLY A 539 -9.80 -37.16 -27.98
C GLY A 539 -9.76 -38.56 -28.58
N LEU A 540 -9.38 -39.58 -27.81
CA LEU A 540 -9.46 -40.97 -28.29
C LEU A 540 -10.92 -41.40 -28.55
N ILE A 541 -11.86 -41.02 -27.67
CA ILE A 541 -13.28 -41.34 -27.87
C ILE A 541 -13.82 -40.66 -29.12
N PHE A 542 -13.67 -39.34 -29.23
CA PHE A 542 -14.20 -38.57 -30.36
C PHE A 542 -13.47 -38.89 -31.66
N GLY A 543 -12.15 -39.05 -31.65
CA GLY A 543 -11.39 -39.45 -32.83
C GLY A 543 -11.80 -40.82 -33.38
N MET A 544 -12.09 -41.79 -32.51
CA MET A 544 -12.63 -43.08 -32.93
C MET A 544 -14.06 -42.99 -33.47
N MET A 545 -14.89 -42.08 -32.92
CA MET A 545 -16.22 -41.79 -33.45
C MET A 545 -16.16 -41.15 -34.85
N ALA A 546 -15.16 -40.30 -35.10
CA ALA A 546 -14.97 -39.61 -36.37
C ALA A 546 -14.64 -40.54 -37.55
N VAL A 547 -14.02 -41.69 -37.28
CA VAL A 547 -13.72 -42.72 -38.31
C VAL A 547 -14.72 -43.88 -38.30
N ALA A 548 -15.73 -43.84 -37.42
CA ALA A 548 -16.68 -44.94 -37.30
C ALA A 548 -17.56 -45.08 -38.56
N PRO A 549 -17.98 -46.31 -38.92
CA PRO A 549 -18.91 -46.52 -40.04
C PRO A 549 -20.25 -45.78 -39.87
N SER A 550 -20.67 -45.55 -38.62
CA SER A 550 -21.92 -44.86 -38.28
C SER A 550 -21.85 -43.37 -38.65
N LYS A 551 -22.83 -42.90 -39.46
CA LYS A 551 -22.97 -41.46 -39.76
C LYS A 551 -23.26 -40.63 -38.51
N ALA A 552 -24.06 -41.15 -37.57
CA ALA A 552 -24.41 -40.44 -36.35
C ALA A 552 -23.19 -40.17 -35.46
N LEU A 553 -22.31 -41.16 -35.26
CA LEU A 553 -21.09 -40.98 -34.46
C LEU A 553 -20.15 -39.94 -35.09
N ARG A 554 -20.03 -39.96 -36.42
CA ARG A 554 -19.22 -38.98 -37.16
C ARG A 554 -19.76 -37.56 -37.01
N ILE A 555 -21.08 -37.38 -37.09
CA ILE A 555 -21.71 -36.07 -36.90
C ILE A 555 -21.49 -35.57 -35.48
N ILE A 556 -21.70 -36.41 -34.45
CA ILE A 556 -21.46 -36.02 -33.04
C ILE A 556 -20.01 -35.59 -32.85
N SER A 557 -19.06 -36.34 -33.42
CA SER A 557 -17.65 -35.96 -33.35
C SER A 557 -17.33 -34.67 -34.08
N SER A 558 -17.90 -34.45 -35.27
CA SER A 558 -17.72 -33.19 -36.01
C SER A 558 -18.22 -32.02 -35.18
N ILE A 559 -19.45 -32.09 -34.67
CA ILE A 559 -20.04 -31.01 -33.86
C ILE A 559 -19.16 -30.68 -32.64
N PHE A 560 -18.68 -31.69 -31.91
CA PHE A 560 -17.79 -31.46 -30.78
C PHE A 560 -16.49 -30.75 -31.21
N VAL A 561 -15.82 -31.26 -32.25
CA VAL A 561 -14.56 -30.71 -32.75
C VAL A 561 -14.75 -29.29 -33.29
N ASP A 562 -15.79 -29.07 -34.09
CA ASP A 562 -16.10 -27.80 -34.76
C ASP A 562 -16.46 -26.72 -33.74
N VAL A 563 -17.27 -27.05 -32.73
CA VAL A 563 -17.64 -26.10 -31.67
C VAL A 563 -16.43 -25.76 -30.80
N VAL A 564 -15.72 -26.77 -30.29
CA VAL A 564 -14.63 -26.53 -29.33
C VAL A 564 -13.45 -25.82 -29.98
N ARG A 565 -13.08 -26.19 -31.22
CA ARG A 565 -11.99 -25.50 -31.94
C ARG A 565 -12.44 -24.17 -32.55
N GLY A 566 -13.74 -23.96 -32.74
CA GLY A 566 -14.31 -22.72 -33.25
C GLY A 566 -14.35 -21.58 -32.22
N VAL A 567 -14.33 -21.89 -30.93
CA VAL A 567 -14.34 -20.90 -29.85
C VAL A 567 -12.94 -20.73 -29.25
N PRO A 568 -12.41 -19.50 -29.13
CA PRO A 568 -11.14 -19.25 -28.46
C PRO A 568 -11.09 -19.84 -27.05
N LEU A 569 -9.98 -20.50 -26.69
CA LEU A 569 -9.80 -21.14 -25.37
C LEU A 569 -10.08 -20.20 -24.21
N MET A 570 -9.69 -18.93 -24.32
CA MET A 570 -9.96 -17.92 -23.30
C MET A 570 -11.47 -17.73 -23.04
N ILE A 571 -12.29 -17.73 -24.10
CA ILE A 571 -13.75 -17.62 -23.99
C ILE A 571 -14.33 -18.88 -23.35
N VAL A 572 -13.84 -20.06 -23.74
CA VAL A 572 -14.26 -21.33 -23.13
C VAL A 572 -13.94 -21.36 -21.63
N ALA A 573 -12.73 -20.95 -21.25
CA ALA A 573 -12.30 -20.88 -19.86
C ALA A 573 -13.15 -19.88 -19.06
N ALA A 574 -13.36 -18.68 -19.60
CA ALA A 574 -14.23 -17.66 -18.99
C ALA A 574 -15.69 -18.13 -18.84
N PHE A 575 -16.24 -18.83 -19.84
CA PHE A 575 -17.60 -19.35 -19.79
C PHE A 575 -17.75 -20.47 -18.75
N ILE A 576 -16.77 -21.38 -18.65
CA ILE A 576 -16.78 -22.43 -17.63
C ILE A 576 -16.61 -21.84 -16.23
N PHE A 577 -15.74 -20.85 -16.08
CA PHE A 577 -15.42 -20.28 -14.78
C PHE A 577 -16.47 -19.29 -14.27
N TRP A 578 -16.99 -18.39 -15.12
CA TRP A 578 -17.99 -17.39 -14.71
C TRP A 578 -19.41 -17.75 -15.18
N GLY A 579 -19.56 -18.24 -16.42
CA GLY A 579 -20.87 -18.48 -17.03
C GLY A 579 -21.65 -19.63 -16.37
N ILE A 580 -21.05 -20.81 -16.26
CA ILE A 580 -21.71 -22.01 -15.71
C ILE A 580 -22.10 -21.80 -14.23
N PRO A 581 -21.22 -21.29 -13.35
CA PRO A 581 -21.58 -21.01 -11.95
C PRO A 581 -22.76 -20.05 -11.80
N ASN A 582 -22.79 -18.96 -12.58
CA ASN A 582 -23.92 -18.02 -12.59
C ASN A 582 -25.24 -18.69 -13.00
N LEU A 583 -25.20 -19.56 -14.02
CA LEU A 583 -26.39 -20.29 -14.47
C LEU A 583 -26.88 -21.27 -13.40
N ILE A 584 -25.98 -22.01 -12.75
CA ILE A 584 -26.31 -22.93 -11.67
C ILE A 584 -26.92 -22.18 -10.48
N GLU A 585 -26.32 -21.06 -10.06
CA GLU A 585 -26.84 -20.24 -8.96
C GLU A 585 -28.24 -19.71 -9.30
N SER A 586 -28.44 -19.19 -10.53
CA SER A 586 -29.74 -18.69 -10.98
C SER A 586 -30.83 -19.77 -11.01
N MET A 587 -30.48 -21.03 -11.32
CA MET A 587 -31.45 -22.11 -11.42
C MET A 587 -31.71 -22.81 -10.07
N THR A 588 -30.70 -22.90 -9.21
CA THR A 588 -30.73 -23.74 -8.01
C THR A 588 -30.73 -22.95 -6.71
N GLY A 589 -30.39 -21.66 -6.76
CA GLY A 589 -30.18 -20.81 -5.57
C GLY A 589 -28.92 -21.15 -4.77
N HIS A 590 -28.09 -22.09 -5.23
CA HIS A 590 -26.89 -22.55 -4.53
C HIS A 590 -25.62 -22.20 -5.30
N GLN A 591 -24.57 -21.83 -4.58
CA GLN A 591 -23.26 -21.52 -5.15
C GLN A 591 -22.62 -22.77 -5.78
N SER A 592 -22.07 -22.62 -6.98
CA SER A 592 -21.41 -23.72 -7.69
C SER A 592 -20.06 -24.11 -7.04
N PRO A 593 -19.73 -25.41 -6.96
CA PRO A 593 -18.46 -25.87 -6.37
C PRO A 593 -17.25 -25.74 -7.30
N ILE A 594 -17.40 -25.16 -8.49
CA ILE A 594 -16.33 -25.08 -9.49
C ILE A 594 -15.28 -24.06 -9.02
N ASN A 595 -14.06 -24.53 -8.74
CA ASN A 595 -12.89 -23.66 -8.48
C ASN A 595 -12.09 -23.37 -9.76
N ASP A 596 -11.15 -22.43 -9.66
CA ASP A 596 -10.28 -21.97 -10.75
C ASP A 596 -9.48 -23.09 -11.42
N PHE A 597 -8.85 -23.97 -10.62
CA PHE A 597 -8.08 -25.10 -11.13
C PHE A 597 -8.94 -26.11 -11.89
N LEU A 598 -10.14 -26.41 -11.39
CA LEU A 598 -11.09 -27.31 -12.06
C LEU A 598 -11.61 -26.69 -13.35
N ALA A 599 -11.99 -25.41 -13.34
CA ALA A 599 -12.45 -24.71 -14.53
C ALA A 599 -11.37 -24.70 -15.63
N ALA A 600 -10.12 -24.35 -15.27
CA ALA A 600 -8.98 -24.41 -16.17
C ALA A 600 -8.73 -25.82 -16.70
N THR A 601 -8.82 -26.84 -15.84
CA THR A 601 -8.67 -28.25 -16.21
C THR A 601 -9.71 -28.64 -17.24
N ILE A 602 -10.99 -28.32 -17.04
CA ILE A 602 -12.07 -28.64 -17.98
C ILE A 602 -11.84 -27.92 -19.31
N ALA A 603 -11.55 -26.61 -19.28
CA ALA A 603 -11.33 -25.81 -20.48
C ALA A 603 -10.18 -26.36 -21.34
N LEU A 604 -9.03 -26.63 -20.72
CA LEU A 604 -7.86 -27.20 -21.39
C LEU A 604 -8.12 -28.63 -21.87
N SER A 605 -8.86 -29.44 -21.10
CA SER A 605 -9.18 -30.82 -21.47
C SER A 605 -10.10 -30.90 -22.69
N LEU A 606 -11.12 -30.05 -22.75
CA LEU A 606 -12.03 -29.97 -23.89
C LEU A 606 -11.28 -29.52 -25.14
N ASN A 607 -10.54 -28.41 -25.05
CA ASN A 607 -9.76 -27.88 -26.15
C ASN A 607 -8.72 -28.90 -26.65
N GLY A 608 -7.88 -29.42 -25.75
CA GLY A 608 -6.91 -30.45 -26.07
C GLY A 608 -7.55 -31.71 -26.66
N GLY A 609 -8.70 -32.13 -26.12
CA GLY A 609 -9.44 -33.31 -26.58
C GLY A 609 -9.92 -33.18 -28.02
N ALA A 610 -10.38 -32.00 -28.44
CA ALA A 610 -10.78 -31.76 -29.83
C ALA A 610 -9.59 -31.82 -30.81
N TYR A 611 -8.42 -31.28 -30.45
CA TYR A 611 -7.21 -31.42 -31.27
C TYR A 611 -6.71 -32.87 -31.32
N ILE A 612 -6.74 -33.58 -30.19
CA ILE A 612 -6.37 -35.00 -30.12
C ILE A 612 -7.33 -35.86 -30.95
N ALA A 613 -8.63 -35.56 -30.97
CA ALA A 613 -9.60 -36.26 -31.81
C ALA A 613 -9.23 -36.19 -33.30
N GLU A 614 -8.78 -35.02 -33.76
CA GLU A 614 -8.32 -34.81 -35.14
C GLU A 614 -6.99 -35.50 -35.43
N ILE A 615 -6.07 -35.54 -34.47
CA ILE A 615 -4.83 -36.32 -34.57
C ILE A 615 -5.15 -37.82 -34.70
N VAL A 616 -6.09 -38.33 -33.91
CA VAL A 616 -6.54 -39.73 -33.96
C VAL A 616 -7.19 -40.03 -35.31
N ARG A 617 -8.11 -39.19 -35.77
CA ARG A 617 -8.77 -39.32 -37.07
C ARG A 617 -7.74 -39.34 -38.20
N GLY A 618 -6.88 -38.33 -38.28
CA GLY A 618 -5.85 -38.20 -39.30
C GLY A 618 -4.81 -39.33 -39.26
N GLY A 619 -4.44 -39.80 -38.07
CA GLY A 619 -3.51 -40.93 -37.93
C GLY A 619 -4.09 -42.27 -38.39
N ILE A 620 -5.40 -42.49 -38.23
CA ILE A 620 -6.09 -43.68 -38.76
C ILE A 620 -6.22 -43.58 -40.29
N GLU A 621 -6.61 -42.41 -40.80
CA GLU A 621 -6.74 -42.16 -42.25
C GLU A 621 -5.39 -42.23 -43.00
N ALA A 622 -4.28 -42.00 -42.30
CA ALA A 622 -2.94 -42.14 -42.87
C ALA A 622 -2.54 -43.59 -43.19
N VAL A 623 -3.24 -44.58 -42.62
CA VAL A 623 -3.00 -46.00 -42.94
C VAL A 623 -3.63 -46.32 -44.31
N PRO A 624 -2.90 -46.94 -45.26
CA PRO A 624 -3.43 -47.22 -46.60
C PRO A 624 -4.77 -47.96 -46.56
N LEU A 625 -5.77 -47.42 -47.26
CA LEU A 625 -7.15 -47.95 -47.28
C LEU A 625 -7.21 -49.44 -47.67
N GLY A 626 -6.30 -49.89 -48.54
CA GLY A 626 -6.21 -51.30 -48.96
C GLY A 626 -6.00 -52.30 -47.81
N GLN A 627 -5.48 -51.89 -46.65
CA GLN A 627 -5.35 -52.75 -45.47
C GLN A 627 -6.73 -53.09 -44.86
N MET A 628 -7.64 -52.12 -44.87
CA MET A 628 -9.03 -52.30 -44.42
C MET A 628 -9.80 -53.15 -45.45
N GLU A 629 -9.63 -52.86 -46.73
CA GLU A 629 -10.27 -53.60 -47.82
C GLU A 629 -9.83 -55.06 -47.85
N ALA A 630 -8.53 -55.35 -47.75
CA ALA A 630 -7.98 -56.70 -47.71
C ALA A 630 -8.51 -57.51 -46.52
N SER A 631 -8.54 -56.90 -45.32
CA SER A 631 -9.10 -57.56 -44.13
C SER A 631 -10.59 -57.88 -44.30
N ARG A 632 -11.34 -56.96 -44.93
CA ARG A 632 -12.77 -57.16 -45.19
C ARG A 632 -13.01 -58.24 -46.23
N SER A 633 -12.16 -58.35 -47.25
CA SER A 633 -12.20 -59.45 -48.25
C SER A 633 -11.94 -60.82 -47.62
N LEU A 634 -11.19 -60.87 -46.51
CA LEU A 634 -10.98 -62.08 -45.69
C LEU A 634 -12.11 -62.34 -44.67
N GLY A 635 -13.21 -61.58 -44.71
CA GLY A 635 -14.35 -61.73 -43.80
C GLY A 635 -14.08 -61.23 -42.38
N ILE A 636 -12.97 -60.51 -42.13
CA ILE A 636 -12.62 -60.00 -40.80
C ILE A 636 -13.49 -58.76 -40.47
N PRO A 637 -14.22 -58.74 -39.34
CA PRO A 637 -15.04 -57.60 -38.95
C PRO A 637 -14.23 -56.32 -38.68
N TYR A 638 -14.83 -55.16 -38.97
CA TYR A 638 -14.23 -53.82 -38.78
C TYR A 638 -13.55 -53.63 -37.42
N LYS A 639 -14.18 -54.06 -36.32
CA LYS A 639 -13.61 -53.92 -34.96
C LYS A 639 -12.30 -54.70 -34.79
N ILE A 640 -12.22 -55.89 -35.39
CA ILE A 640 -11.02 -56.75 -35.32
C ILE A 640 -9.92 -56.14 -36.19
N THR A 641 -10.26 -55.74 -37.42
CA THR A 641 -9.34 -55.05 -38.33
C THR A 641 -8.80 -53.77 -37.71
N MET A 642 -9.67 -52.94 -37.12
CA MET A 642 -9.28 -51.69 -36.49
C MET A 642 -8.31 -51.93 -35.33
N ARG A 643 -8.60 -52.88 -34.43
CA ARG A 643 -7.76 -53.17 -33.26
C ARG A 643 -6.43 -53.83 -33.60
N LYS A 644 -6.43 -54.79 -34.55
CA LYS A 644 -5.26 -55.64 -34.81
C LYS A 644 -4.40 -55.20 -36.00
N VAL A 645 -4.97 -54.47 -36.96
CA VAL A 645 -4.28 -54.08 -38.20
C VAL A 645 -4.04 -52.57 -38.24
N ILE A 646 -5.09 -51.78 -38.10
CA ILE A 646 -5.02 -50.33 -38.35
C ILE A 646 -4.44 -49.57 -37.16
N LEU A 647 -5.01 -49.70 -35.96
CA LEU A 647 -4.59 -48.96 -34.77
C LEU A 647 -3.10 -49.13 -34.42
N PRO A 648 -2.49 -50.33 -34.47
CA PRO A 648 -1.07 -50.47 -34.18
C PRO A 648 -0.16 -49.66 -35.12
N GLN A 649 -0.57 -49.50 -36.38
CA GLN A 649 0.15 -48.66 -37.36
C GLN A 649 -0.16 -47.19 -37.15
N ALA A 650 -1.44 -46.85 -36.98
CA ALA A 650 -1.90 -45.48 -36.76
C ALA A 650 -1.29 -44.87 -35.49
N ILE A 651 -1.15 -45.62 -34.39
CA ILE A 651 -0.52 -45.15 -33.14
C ILE A 651 0.92 -44.67 -33.39
N LYS A 652 1.69 -45.37 -34.25
CA LYS A 652 3.06 -44.94 -34.59
C LYS A 652 3.07 -43.59 -35.32
N VAL A 653 2.05 -43.33 -36.14
CA VAL A 653 1.86 -42.07 -36.86
C VAL A 653 1.38 -40.95 -35.92
N MET A 654 0.52 -41.27 -34.96
CA MET A 654 -0.05 -40.29 -34.02
C MET A 654 0.92 -39.83 -32.93
N LEU A 655 1.83 -40.70 -32.48
CA LEU A 655 2.66 -40.46 -31.29
C LEU A 655 3.45 -39.13 -31.34
N PRO A 656 4.11 -38.75 -32.45
CA PRO A 656 4.79 -37.45 -32.56
C PRO A 656 3.82 -36.26 -32.42
N ASN A 657 2.59 -36.40 -32.92
CA ASN A 657 1.58 -35.35 -32.86
C ASN A 657 1.00 -35.20 -31.46
N PHE A 658 0.81 -36.29 -30.70
CA PHE A 658 0.39 -36.21 -29.29
C PHE A 658 1.41 -35.46 -28.43
N ILE A 659 2.70 -35.72 -28.65
CA ILE A 659 3.78 -34.97 -28.01
C ILE A 659 3.68 -33.47 -28.33
N ASN A 660 3.54 -33.13 -29.61
CA ASN A 660 3.44 -31.73 -30.02
C ASN A 660 2.23 -31.07 -29.36
N GLN A 661 1.10 -31.78 -29.28
CA GLN A 661 -0.10 -31.31 -28.61
C GLN A 661 0.09 -31.15 -27.10
N PHE A 662 0.86 -32.01 -26.44
CA PHE A 662 1.24 -31.85 -25.03
C PHE A 662 2.02 -30.55 -24.80
N VAL A 663 3.00 -30.26 -25.66
CA VAL A 663 3.79 -29.01 -25.59
C VAL A 663 2.92 -27.77 -25.84
N ILE A 664 1.96 -27.85 -26.76
CA ILE A 664 0.99 -26.78 -27.00
C ILE A 664 0.11 -26.58 -25.77
N SER A 665 -0.40 -27.66 -25.18
CA SER A 665 -1.27 -27.60 -24.00
C SER A 665 -0.56 -26.95 -22.81
N LEU A 666 0.76 -27.17 -22.65
CA LEU A 666 1.59 -26.50 -21.66
C LEU A 666 1.68 -24.99 -21.88
N LYS A 667 1.75 -24.53 -23.14
CA LYS A 667 1.75 -23.09 -23.45
C LYS A 667 0.39 -22.48 -23.22
N ASP A 668 -0.67 -23.21 -23.57
CA ASP A 668 -2.06 -22.77 -23.42
C ASP A 668 -2.45 -22.55 -21.95
N THR A 669 -1.71 -23.10 -20.96
CA THR A 669 -1.93 -22.75 -19.55
C THR A 669 -1.74 -21.27 -19.27
N THR A 670 -0.93 -20.56 -20.06
CA THR A 670 -0.77 -19.11 -19.92
C THR A 670 -2.08 -18.36 -20.20
N ILE A 671 -2.97 -18.92 -21.02
CA ILE A 671 -4.27 -18.33 -21.35
C ILE A 671 -5.22 -18.39 -20.14
N VAL A 672 -5.13 -19.43 -19.32
CA VAL A 672 -6.00 -19.56 -18.13
C VAL A 672 -5.61 -18.60 -17.00
N SER A 673 -4.46 -17.91 -17.08
CA SER A 673 -4.15 -16.80 -16.17
C SER A 673 -5.21 -15.69 -16.22
N ALA A 674 -5.90 -15.53 -17.36
CA ALA A 674 -6.95 -14.54 -17.55
C ALA A 674 -8.20 -14.77 -16.67
N ILE A 675 -8.41 -16.00 -16.18
CA ILE A 675 -9.50 -16.31 -15.23
C ILE A 675 -9.02 -16.31 -13.76
N GLY A 676 -7.79 -15.83 -13.52
CA GLY A 676 -7.24 -15.64 -12.17
C GLY A 676 -6.46 -16.82 -11.58
N LEU A 677 -6.26 -17.90 -12.34
CA LEU A 677 -5.44 -19.02 -11.88
C LEU A 677 -3.96 -18.62 -11.81
N VAL A 678 -3.35 -18.78 -10.63
CA VAL A 678 -1.94 -18.42 -10.40
C VAL A 678 -0.99 -19.54 -10.86
N GLU A 679 -0.77 -19.61 -12.17
CA GLU A 679 0.27 -20.45 -12.80
C GLU A 679 1.59 -19.67 -12.99
N LEU A 680 2.56 -20.21 -13.73
CA LEU A 680 3.92 -19.65 -13.81
C LEU A 680 3.94 -18.24 -14.42
N PHE A 681 3.18 -17.99 -15.49
CA PHE A 681 3.12 -16.67 -16.11
C PHE A 681 2.45 -15.64 -15.18
N GLN A 682 1.34 -15.99 -14.53
CA GLN A 682 0.69 -15.15 -13.53
C GLN A 682 1.57 -14.89 -12.30
N THR A 683 2.34 -15.89 -11.85
CA THR A 683 3.33 -15.73 -10.78
C THR A 683 4.38 -14.69 -11.16
N GLY A 684 4.84 -14.71 -12.41
CA GLY A 684 5.73 -13.69 -12.94
C GLY A 684 5.12 -12.30 -12.89
N LYS A 685 3.85 -12.13 -13.32
CA LYS A 685 3.14 -10.84 -13.22
C LYS A 685 3.06 -10.33 -11.78
N ILE A 686 2.79 -11.20 -10.80
CA ILE A 686 2.72 -10.84 -9.37
C ILE A 686 4.09 -10.36 -8.87
N ILE A 687 5.18 -11.04 -9.23
CA ILE A 687 6.55 -10.62 -8.89
C ILE A 687 6.86 -9.24 -9.48
N ILE A 688 6.50 -9.03 -10.76
CA ILE A 688 6.69 -7.77 -11.47
C ILE A 688 5.92 -6.63 -10.79
N ALA A 689 4.68 -6.86 -10.37
CA ALA A 689 3.89 -5.82 -9.72
C ALA A 689 4.47 -5.41 -8.35
N ARG A 690 5.19 -6.32 -7.66
CA ARG A 690 5.89 -6.02 -6.40
C ARG A 690 7.19 -5.25 -6.61
N ASN A 691 8.07 -5.75 -7.48
CA ASN A 691 9.45 -5.25 -7.60
C ASN A 691 9.72 -4.43 -8.84
N TYR A 692 8.71 -4.32 -9.71
CA TYR A 692 8.71 -3.46 -10.87
C TYR A 692 9.76 -3.82 -11.94
N GLN A 693 10.24 -5.08 -11.96
CA GLN A 693 11.28 -5.56 -12.88
C GLN A 693 10.73 -6.36 -14.07
N SER A 694 9.83 -5.76 -14.87
CA SER A 694 9.11 -6.48 -15.93
C SER A 694 10.02 -7.13 -16.96
N PHE A 695 10.96 -6.38 -17.55
CA PHE A 695 11.85 -6.90 -18.60
C PHE A 695 12.63 -8.13 -18.14
N ARG A 696 13.23 -8.02 -16.95
CA ARG A 696 14.06 -9.08 -16.36
C ARG A 696 13.22 -10.31 -16.01
N MET A 697 12.07 -10.10 -15.37
CA MET A 697 11.20 -11.21 -15.00
C MET A 697 10.63 -11.91 -16.23
N TYR A 698 10.19 -11.19 -17.27
CA TYR A 698 9.77 -11.83 -18.52
C TYR A 698 10.89 -12.60 -19.22
N ALA A 699 12.13 -12.10 -19.18
CA ALA A 699 13.28 -12.85 -19.68
C ALA A 699 13.54 -14.13 -18.86
N ILE A 700 13.39 -14.08 -17.53
CA ILE A 700 13.46 -15.27 -16.67
C ILE A 700 12.36 -16.27 -17.04
N LEU A 701 11.10 -15.83 -17.16
CA LEU A 701 9.99 -16.70 -17.56
C LEU A 701 10.23 -17.32 -18.93
N ALA A 702 10.69 -16.54 -19.91
CA ALA A 702 11.02 -17.04 -21.24
C ALA A 702 12.08 -18.15 -21.18
N ILE A 703 13.12 -17.99 -20.36
CA ILE A 703 14.15 -19.02 -20.13
C ILE A 703 13.55 -20.25 -19.46
N ILE A 704 12.70 -20.10 -18.44
CA ILE A 704 12.05 -21.23 -17.75
C ILE A 704 11.18 -22.02 -18.74
N TYR A 705 10.29 -21.36 -19.48
CA TYR A 705 9.47 -22.01 -20.51
C TYR A 705 10.33 -22.66 -21.59
N LEU A 706 11.40 -21.99 -22.05
CA LEU A 706 12.30 -22.55 -23.05
C LEU A 706 12.97 -23.83 -22.55
N ILE A 707 13.45 -23.85 -21.31
CA ILE A 707 14.06 -25.04 -20.68
C ILE A 707 13.02 -26.16 -20.59
N MET A 708 11.82 -25.88 -20.07
CA MET A 708 10.74 -26.86 -19.93
C MET A 708 10.34 -27.47 -21.28
N ILE A 709 10.04 -26.63 -22.27
CA ILE A 709 9.60 -27.04 -23.60
C ILE A 709 10.72 -27.82 -24.29
N THR A 710 11.96 -27.35 -24.22
CA THR A 710 13.11 -28.05 -24.82
C THR A 710 13.33 -29.41 -24.17
N PHE A 711 13.22 -29.49 -22.84
CA PHE A 711 13.33 -30.74 -22.10
C PHE A 711 12.25 -31.74 -22.53
N LEU A 712 10.98 -31.33 -22.54
CA LEU A 712 9.86 -32.17 -22.96
C LEU A 712 9.97 -32.60 -24.43
N THR A 713 10.35 -31.67 -25.31
CA THR A 713 10.57 -31.96 -26.73
C THR A 713 11.71 -32.96 -26.94
N ARG A 714 12.80 -32.86 -26.16
CA ARG A 714 13.92 -33.82 -26.21
C ARG A 714 13.52 -35.19 -25.68
N LEU A 715 12.82 -35.24 -24.55
CA LEU A 715 12.29 -36.48 -23.97
C LEU A 715 11.41 -37.20 -25.00
N ALA A 716 10.53 -36.43 -25.64
CA ALA A 716 9.65 -36.93 -26.67
C ALA A 716 10.36 -37.43 -27.93
N LYS A 717 11.34 -36.69 -28.46
CA LYS A 717 12.17 -37.17 -29.59
C LYS A 717 12.91 -38.46 -29.25
N ARG A 718 13.31 -38.65 -27.98
CA ARG A 718 13.95 -39.89 -27.52
C ARG A 718 12.95 -41.05 -27.46
N LEU A 719 11.70 -40.80 -27.07
CA LEU A 719 10.62 -41.78 -27.13
C LEU A 719 10.29 -42.14 -28.58
N GLU A 720 10.17 -41.15 -29.47
CA GLU A 720 9.91 -41.34 -30.91
C GLU A 720 10.95 -42.28 -31.55
N LYS A 721 12.25 -42.07 -31.25
CA LYS A 721 13.34 -42.93 -31.75
C LYS A 721 13.30 -44.39 -31.28
N ARG A 722 12.53 -44.72 -30.25
CA ARG A 722 12.32 -46.11 -29.79
C ARG A 722 11.13 -46.79 -30.49
N PHE A 723 10.24 -46.01 -31.14
CA PHE A 723 9.02 -46.51 -31.79
C PHE A 723 9.10 -46.48 -33.33
N LYS A 724 10.06 -45.73 -33.90
CA LYS A 724 10.61 -46.02 -35.22
C LYS A 724 11.47 -47.28 -35.14
#